data_AF-Q0UBW3-F1
#
_entry.id   AF-Q0UBW3-F1
#
_cell.length_a   1.000
_cell.length_b   1.000
_cell.length_c   1.000
_cell.angle_alpha   90.00
_cell.angle_beta   90.00
_cell.angle_gamma   90.00
#
_symmetry.space_group_name_H-M   'P 1'
#
loop_
_entity.id
_entity.type
_entity.pdbx_description
1 polymer ?
#
loop_
_entity_poly.entity_id
_entity_poly.type
_entity_poly.pdbx_seq_one_letter_code
_entity_poly.pdbx_strand_id
1 'polypeptide(L)'
;MTSTEHEIVLSQIETERDVIQANHAVSEAFGRQAKDSVWTAMNPGWDTEAGQKLNAEKMIKQWKNTTTNKDGKPNTLFFKATVPDLEKQGDRKVVGLAIWSQLSNVEGYGDKFTGDMSDSLARLENDTDRRFADQMFRSLFKRRISYMKEVEASGRNPPAIFTLELCAVHPEYQRRGIAGRLTRAGLDEAKQRGNLECTTEGSAMGRAVYRKLGFKDEGVGDIDWASQRPTPPWWTYLPHHSFLHEEGGMQCLEEWGKSSKLPRQRLNDHDNTHTIDKPPAWLNLTTRVSISHEQGCSELSNGISQNWRQGQSTTATMPIVDIHTHVYPPKYMELLRSRDTVPYVRTFPDAPDSARLIILPGEDDPSTPSTSRGRPIGSEYYEIKEKIAFMDLHKIDKSVISLANPWLDFLPKEEAGAAAKSINDDVNDQCSQYPGRLYFFGTLPLSASTEDIVKEIERLGTLKYARGVIMGTSGLGQGLDDEKLDPVYAALEKHQQLIFLHPHYGLPASVYGPRASEYGHVLPLALGFPLETTIAVSRMLLSGVWDRFTKLSVLLAHSGGTLPFLAGRIESCILHDGHLKKHGKTEKRRDVWDILKTNIYLDAVIYSEVGLKAALDVSGADRLLFGTDHPFFPPLEEEAKEWHSVNANYGAISKAFATDDKKAQDVLGGNAVRILRLD
;
A
#
# COMPACT_ATOMS: atom_id res chain seq x y z
N MET A 1 20.34 13.65 -26.56
CA MET A 1 20.00 15.03 -26.98
C MET A 1 20.70 16.03 -26.04
N THR A 2 20.75 17.31 -26.40
CA THR A 2 21.69 18.29 -25.82
C THR A 2 21.22 18.97 -24.53
N SER A 3 22.08 18.95 -23.50
CA SER A 3 22.28 20.00 -22.48
C SER A 3 21.07 20.89 -22.11
N THR A 4 20.22 20.40 -21.21
CA THR A 4 19.21 21.24 -20.51
C THR A 4 19.61 21.63 -19.08
N GLU A 5 20.54 20.92 -18.43
CA GLU A 5 20.90 21.18 -17.03
C GLU A 5 21.56 22.55 -16.79
N HIS A 6 22.26 23.09 -17.79
CA HIS A 6 22.85 24.44 -17.76
C HIS A 6 21.81 25.58 -17.90
N GLU A 7 20.53 25.29 -18.20
CA GLU A 7 19.49 26.32 -18.33
C GLU A 7 19.13 26.93 -16.96
N ILE A 8 19.04 26.11 -15.90
CA ILE A 8 18.43 26.49 -14.61
C ILE A 8 19.50 26.77 -13.54
N VAL A 9 19.56 28.02 -13.09
CA VAL A 9 20.46 28.50 -12.03
C VAL A 9 19.67 28.78 -10.76
N LEU A 10 20.21 28.34 -9.61
CA LEU A 10 19.72 28.72 -8.28
C LEU A 10 20.63 29.78 -7.66
N SER A 11 20.05 30.76 -6.99
CA SER A 11 20.74 31.66 -6.04
C SER A 11 19.73 32.16 -4.99
N GLN A 12 20.10 33.12 -4.14
CA GLN A 12 19.16 33.78 -3.24
C GLN A 12 18.52 35.02 -3.90
N ILE A 13 17.43 35.54 -3.33
CA ILE A 13 16.90 36.85 -3.71
C ILE A 13 17.92 37.94 -3.36
N GLU A 14 18.24 38.76 -4.36
CA GLU A 14 19.26 39.82 -4.29
C GLU A 14 18.62 41.21 -4.52
N THR A 15 17.47 41.26 -5.20
CA THR A 15 16.81 42.50 -5.63
C THR A 15 15.29 42.43 -5.45
N GLU A 16 14.64 43.59 -5.36
CA GLU A 16 13.17 43.67 -5.42
C GLU A 16 12.60 43.13 -6.74
N ARG A 17 13.36 43.26 -7.85
CA ARG A 17 13.02 42.68 -9.15
C ARG A 17 12.94 41.14 -9.09
N ASP A 18 13.73 40.49 -8.25
CA ASP A 18 13.59 39.05 -8.01
C ASP A 18 12.28 38.74 -7.26
N VAL A 19 11.99 39.50 -6.19
CA VAL A 19 10.80 39.29 -5.36
C VAL A 19 9.51 39.45 -6.18
N ILE A 20 9.45 40.47 -7.05
CA ILE A 20 8.29 40.72 -7.91
C ILE A 20 8.05 39.56 -8.88
N GLN A 21 9.09 39.06 -9.55
CA GLN A 21 8.98 37.89 -10.44
C GLN A 21 8.68 36.59 -9.68
N ALA A 22 9.27 36.43 -8.48
CA ALA A 22 8.99 35.30 -7.60
C ALA A 22 7.53 35.30 -7.15
N ASN A 23 6.96 36.45 -6.77
CA ASN A 23 5.55 36.62 -6.43
C ASN A 23 4.63 36.24 -7.60
N HIS A 24 4.98 36.60 -8.84
CA HIS A 24 4.26 36.13 -10.03
C HIS A 24 4.33 34.60 -10.14
N ALA A 25 5.50 33.98 -10.02
CA ALA A 25 5.65 32.51 -10.05
C ALA A 25 4.88 31.79 -8.92
N VAL A 26 4.76 32.39 -7.73
CA VAL A 26 3.91 31.91 -6.63
C VAL A 26 2.44 31.99 -7.03
N SER A 27 2.01 33.12 -7.60
CA SER A 27 0.61 33.36 -7.97
C SER A 27 0.12 32.44 -9.08
N GLU A 28 0.99 32.12 -10.05
CA GLU A 28 0.68 31.16 -11.12
C GLU A 28 0.60 29.72 -10.60
N ALA A 29 1.46 29.35 -9.65
CA ALA A 29 1.46 28.02 -9.04
C ALA A 29 0.26 27.80 -8.10
N PHE A 30 0.05 28.69 -7.13
CA PHE A 30 -1.00 28.55 -6.12
C PHE A 30 -2.36 29.07 -6.59
N GLY A 31 -2.41 30.22 -7.26
CA GLY A 31 -3.64 30.85 -7.74
C GLY A 31 -4.21 30.19 -9.00
N ARG A 32 -3.47 30.19 -10.13
CA ARG A 32 -4.00 29.66 -11.40
C ARG A 32 -4.02 28.13 -11.45
N GLN A 33 -2.92 27.47 -11.11
CA GLN A 33 -2.77 26.03 -11.30
C GLN A 33 -3.39 25.21 -10.16
N ALA A 34 -2.92 25.38 -8.92
CA ALA A 34 -3.40 24.59 -7.78
C ALA A 34 -4.79 25.03 -7.30
N LYS A 35 -5.17 26.30 -7.54
CA LYS A 35 -6.39 26.95 -7.01
C LYS A 35 -6.51 26.79 -5.49
N ASP A 36 -5.38 26.98 -4.81
CA ASP A 36 -5.24 26.78 -3.37
C ASP A 36 -6.13 27.78 -2.62
N SER A 37 -7.20 27.27 -1.99
CA SER A 37 -8.24 28.10 -1.35
C SER A 37 -7.70 28.89 -0.16
N VAL A 38 -6.73 28.36 0.57
CA VAL A 38 -6.08 29.04 1.70
C VAL A 38 -5.19 30.15 1.16
N TRP A 39 -4.33 29.87 0.18
CA TRP A 39 -3.42 30.86 -0.40
C TRP A 39 -4.19 31.98 -1.12
N THR A 40 -5.22 31.65 -1.90
CA THR A 40 -6.00 32.65 -2.65
C THR A 40 -6.85 33.54 -1.72
N ALA A 41 -7.48 32.99 -0.68
CA ALA A 41 -8.11 33.80 0.38
C ALA A 41 -7.08 34.64 1.15
N MET A 42 -5.87 34.12 1.36
CA MET A 42 -4.75 34.88 1.92
C MET A 42 -4.17 35.94 0.97
N ASN A 43 -4.57 36.00 -0.30
CA ASN A 43 -4.01 36.91 -1.31
C ASN A 43 -5.12 37.44 -2.26
N PRO A 44 -6.16 38.14 -1.77
CA PRO A 44 -7.27 38.60 -2.60
C PRO A 44 -6.78 39.53 -3.73
N GLY A 45 -7.32 39.34 -4.93
CA GLY A 45 -6.87 40.05 -6.13
C GLY A 45 -5.47 39.67 -6.61
N TRP A 46 -4.94 38.51 -6.23
CA TRP A 46 -3.64 37.98 -6.70
C TRP A 46 -3.51 37.92 -8.23
N ASP A 47 -4.62 37.85 -8.96
CA ASP A 47 -4.75 37.87 -10.41
C ASP A 47 -4.74 39.29 -11.01
N THR A 48 -4.85 40.33 -10.18
CA THR A 48 -4.84 41.75 -10.55
C THR A 48 -3.47 42.38 -10.34
N GLU A 49 -3.14 43.43 -11.11
CA GLU A 49 -1.90 44.20 -10.94
C GLU A 49 -1.75 44.80 -9.53
N ALA A 50 -2.85 45.29 -8.95
CA ALA A 50 -2.86 45.88 -7.61
C ALA A 50 -2.56 44.84 -6.51
N GLY A 51 -3.15 43.64 -6.60
CA GLY A 51 -2.87 42.55 -5.67
C GLY A 51 -1.49 41.92 -5.88
N GLN A 52 -1.03 41.77 -7.13
CA GLN A 52 0.37 41.40 -7.44
C GLN A 52 1.36 42.34 -6.74
N LYS A 53 1.18 43.65 -6.91
CA LYS A 53 2.00 44.67 -6.27
C LYS A 53 1.95 44.57 -4.75
N LEU A 54 0.75 44.51 -4.16
CA LEU A 54 0.57 44.43 -2.70
C LEU A 54 1.21 43.17 -2.09
N ASN A 55 1.17 42.03 -2.80
CA ASN A 55 1.76 40.78 -2.31
C ASN A 55 3.29 40.78 -2.47
N ALA A 56 3.80 41.34 -3.57
CA ALA A 56 5.23 41.60 -3.73
C ALA A 56 5.77 42.58 -2.67
N GLU A 57 5.05 43.66 -2.35
CA GLU A 57 5.42 44.62 -1.29
C GLU A 57 5.50 43.96 0.10
N LYS A 58 4.56 43.07 0.44
CA LYS A 58 4.63 42.25 1.67
C LYS A 58 5.87 41.35 1.68
N MET A 59 6.15 40.66 0.57
CA MET A 59 7.29 39.75 0.46
C MET A 59 8.63 40.50 0.48
N ILE A 60 8.70 41.69 -0.13
CA ILE A 60 9.86 42.61 -0.03
C ILE A 60 10.04 43.06 1.42
N LYS A 61 8.94 43.41 2.12
CA LYS A 61 8.99 43.77 3.55
C LYS A 61 9.48 42.60 4.40
N GLN A 62 9.03 41.36 4.14
CA GLN A 62 9.51 40.18 4.86
C GLN A 62 11.01 39.96 4.60
N TRP A 63 11.43 39.92 3.34
CA TRP A 63 12.83 39.73 2.93
C TRP A 63 13.77 40.78 3.54
N LYS A 64 13.42 42.08 3.45
CA LYS A 64 14.24 43.17 4.02
C LYS A 64 14.31 43.20 5.54
N ASN A 65 13.30 42.67 6.24
CA ASN A 65 13.28 42.62 7.72
C ASN A 65 13.68 41.23 8.26
N THR A 66 14.42 40.45 7.46
CA THR A 66 14.97 39.16 7.89
C THR A 66 15.91 39.36 9.08
N THR A 67 15.57 38.76 10.22
CA THR A 67 16.38 38.71 11.44
C THR A 67 17.58 37.75 11.27
N THR A 68 18.53 37.79 12.20
CA THR A 68 19.66 36.85 12.24
C THR A 68 19.64 35.99 13.50
N ASN A 69 20.28 34.81 13.42
CA ASN A 69 20.65 34.02 14.59
C ASN A 69 21.97 34.53 15.21
N LYS A 70 22.33 33.95 16.36
CA LYS A 70 23.55 34.23 17.14
C LYS A 70 24.86 34.11 16.35
N ASP A 71 24.86 33.33 15.26
CA ASP A 71 26.02 33.07 14.41
C ASP A 71 26.06 34.05 13.21
N GLY A 72 25.20 35.09 13.23
CA GLY A 72 25.11 36.12 12.20
C GLY A 72 24.39 35.69 10.92
N LYS A 73 23.94 34.44 10.82
CA LYS A 73 23.21 33.94 9.64
C LYS A 73 21.75 34.44 9.66
N PRO A 74 21.17 34.82 8.50
CA PRO A 74 19.75 35.18 8.40
C PRO A 74 18.85 34.00 8.76
N ASN A 75 17.78 34.25 9.53
CA ASN A 75 16.82 33.23 9.96
C ASN A 75 15.93 32.77 8.80
N THR A 76 15.45 33.69 7.97
CA THR A 76 14.69 33.38 6.75
C THR A 76 15.61 33.42 5.52
N LEU A 77 15.50 32.44 4.62
CA LEU A 77 16.18 32.38 3.32
C LEU A 77 15.16 32.32 2.19
N PHE A 78 15.42 33.09 1.12
CA PHE A 78 14.61 33.14 -0.09
C PHE A 78 15.45 32.65 -1.27
N PHE A 79 15.27 31.40 -1.68
CA PHE A 79 15.96 30.83 -2.84
C PHE A 79 15.16 31.06 -4.12
N LYS A 80 15.78 31.67 -5.13
CA LYS A 80 15.20 31.88 -6.47
C LYS A 80 15.75 30.87 -7.47
N ALA A 81 14.89 30.38 -8.36
CA ALA A 81 15.28 29.63 -9.55
C ALA A 81 15.10 30.49 -10.80
N THR A 82 16.13 30.57 -11.65
CA THR A 82 16.11 31.41 -12.85
C THR A 82 16.43 30.61 -14.12
N VAL A 83 15.87 31.06 -15.25
CA VAL A 83 16.20 30.63 -16.61
C VAL A 83 16.56 31.85 -17.47
N PRO A 84 17.19 31.70 -18.65
CA PRO A 84 17.41 32.83 -19.57
C PRO A 84 16.09 33.53 -19.93
N ASP A 85 16.13 34.85 -20.06
CA ASP A 85 15.01 35.61 -20.64
C ASP A 85 15.11 35.56 -22.18
N LEU A 86 14.07 35.04 -22.83
CA LEU A 86 14.02 34.90 -24.29
C LEU A 86 13.64 36.23 -24.98
N GLU A 87 13.05 37.18 -24.25
CA GLU A 87 12.69 38.50 -24.75
C GLU A 87 13.80 39.53 -24.52
N LYS A 88 14.73 39.24 -23.59
CA LYS A 88 15.82 40.14 -23.17
C LYS A 88 17.14 39.40 -23.14
N GLN A 89 17.82 39.36 -24.29
CA GLN A 89 19.06 38.64 -24.49
C GLN A 89 20.15 39.05 -23.48
N GLY A 90 20.51 38.13 -22.58
CA GLY A 90 21.49 38.34 -21.50
C GLY A 90 20.88 38.46 -20.10
N ASP A 91 19.59 38.82 -20.01
CA ASP A 91 18.84 38.84 -18.75
C ASP A 91 18.40 37.42 -18.34
N ARG A 92 18.00 37.26 -17.08
CA ARG A 92 17.43 36.00 -16.55
C ARG A 92 16.12 36.29 -15.81
N LYS A 93 15.12 35.43 -16.02
CA LYS A 93 13.80 35.53 -15.39
C LYS A 93 13.63 34.52 -14.24
N VAL A 94 12.97 34.92 -13.16
CA VAL A 94 12.67 34.03 -12.02
C VAL A 94 11.44 33.17 -12.35
N VAL A 95 11.56 31.86 -12.16
CA VAL A 95 10.52 30.86 -12.48
C VAL A 95 10.17 29.94 -11.29
N GLY A 96 10.83 30.12 -10.15
CA GLY A 96 10.48 29.42 -8.91
C GLY A 96 11.09 30.08 -7.68
N LEU A 97 10.48 29.82 -6.53
CA LEU A 97 10.81 30.37 -5.22
C LEU A 97 10.73 29.26 -4.17
N ALA A 98 11.66 29.23 -3.21
CA ALA A 98 11.45 28.57 -1.93
C ALA A 98 11.84 29.48 -0.76
N ILE A 99 11.02 29.48 0.29
CA ILE A 99 11.22 30.23 1.52
C ILE A 99 11.46 29.24 2.66
N TRP A 100 12.58 29.39 3.35
CA TRP A 100 12.96 28.55 4.49
C TRP A 100 13.22 29.41 5.74
N SER A 101 12.76 28.96 6.90
CA SER A 101 12.82 29.73 8.16
C SER A 101 13.42 28.92 9.31
N GLN A 102 14.44 29.45 9.97
CA GLN A 102 14.98 28.92 11.22
C GLN A 102 14.14 29.38 12.41
N LEU A 103 13.46 28.44 13.08
CA LEU A 103 12.51 28.73 14.17
C LEU A 103 13.02 28.18 15.51
N SER A 104 12.90 28.98 16.57
CA SER A 104 13.20 28.59 17.96
C SER A 104 12.51 29.52 18.96
N ASN A 105 12.10 28.99 20.11
CA ASN A 105 11.71 29.80 21.27
C ASN A 105 12.93 30.27 22.10
N VAL A 106 14.11 29.68 21.89
CA VAL A 106 15.35 30.05 22.58
C VAL A 106 15.96 31.27 21.91
N GLU A 107 16.28 32.28 22.71
CA GLU A 107 16.80 33.56 22.22
C GLU A 107 18.11 33.40 21.45
N GLY A 108 18.19 34.06 20.29
CA GLY A 108 19.32 33.96 19.36
C GLY A 108 19.37 32.69 18.49
N TYR A 109 18.50 31.71 18.68
CA TYR A 109 18.55 30.43 17.91
C TYR A 109 17.57 30.33 16.74
N GLY A 110 16.71 31.32 16.53
CA GLY A 110 15.76 31.40 15.41
C GLY A 110 14.69 32.44 15.68
N ASP A 111 13.74 32.59 14.76
CA ASP A 111 12.54 33.37 14.99
C ASP A 111 11.52 32.61 15.85
N LYS A 112 10.79 33.33 16.71
CA LYS A 112 9.70 32.76 17.50
C LYS A 112 8.46 32.60 16.63
N PHE A 113 7.81 31.44 16.72
CA PHE A 113 6.61 31.15 15.94
C PHE A 113 5.45 30.74 16.85
N THR A 114 4.44 31.60 16.93
CA THR A 114 3.25 31.43 17.79
C THR A 114 2.06 30.79 17.06
N GLY A 115 2.09 30.72 15.73
CA GLY A 115 0.91 30.43 14.90
C GLY A 115 -0.18 31.49 14.97
N ASP A 116 0.10 32.68 15.51
CA ASP A 116 -0.85 33.78 15.54
C ASP A 116 -0.96 34.45 14.17
N MET A 117 -2.17 34.41 13.60
CA MET A 117 -2.47 34.95 12.27
C MET A 117 -3.33 36.21 12.33
N SER A 118 -3.55 36.80 13.52
CA SER A 118 -4.48 37.92 13.73
C SER A 118 -4.32 39.06 12.71
N ASP A 119 -3.10 39.55 12.49
CA ASP A 119 -2.81 40.60 11.49
C ASP A 119 -3.13 40.16 10.05
N SER A 120 -2.88 38.88 9.72
CA SER A 120 -3.18 38.30 8.41
C SER A 120 -4.67 38.07 8.17
N LEU A 121 -5.47 38.01 9.25
CA LEU A 121 -6.91 37.79 9.24
C LEU A 121 -7.73 39.06 9.45
N ALA A 122 -7.14 40.14 9.98
CA ALA A 122 -7.82 41.41 10.30
C ALA A 122 -8.64 42.03 9.14
N ARG A 123 -8.24 41.72 7.90
CA ARG A 123 -8.91 42.10 6.64
C ARG A 123 -10.20 41.33 6.30
N LEU A 124 -10.46 40.18 6.93
CA LEU A 124 -11.68 39.41 6.68
C LEU A 124 -12.83 40.14 7.38
N GLU A 125 -13.76 40.71 6.63
CA GLU A 125 -14.76 41.64 7.17
C GLU A 125 -15.62 40.97 8.26
N ASN A 126 -16.04 39.72 8.04
CA ASN A 126 -16.86 38.94 8.96
C ASN A 126 -16.05 38.36 10.15
N ASP A 127 -16.48 38.66 11.39
CA ASP A 127 -15.95 38.05 12.62
C ASP A 127 -15.98 36.51 12.60
N THR A 128 -16.97 35.92 11.92
CA THR A 128 -17.13 34.46 11.84
C THR A 128 -16.05 33.84 10.95
N ASP A 129 -15.75 34.47 9.82
CA ASP A 129 -14.69 34.06 8.91
C ASP A 129 -13.32 34.22 9.59
N ARG A 130 -13.11 35.32 10.33
CA ARG A 130 -11.92 35.51 11.19
C ARG A 130 -11.77 34.38 12.20
N ARG A 131 -12.82 34.05 12.97
CA ARG A 131 -12.79 32.94 13.95
C ARG A 131 -12.56 31.57 13.31
N PHE A 132 -13.11 31.32 12.13
CA PHE A 132 -12.92 30.05 11.42
C PHE A 132 -11.49 29.90 10.89
N ALA A 133 -10.97 30.93 10.22
CA ALA A 133 -9.59 30.95 9.73
C ALA A 133 -8.56 30.91 10.88
N ASP A 134 -8.82 31.58 12.00
CA ASP A 134 -7.99 31.50 13.20
C ASP A 134 -7.89 30.06 13.72
N GLN A 135 -9.01 29.34 13.84
CA GLN A 135 -9.02 27.94 14.24
C GLN A 135 -8.30 27.02 13.23
N MET A 136 -8.51 27.25 11.93
CA MET A 136 -7.84 26.54 10.83
C MET A 136 -6.31 26.64 10.96
N PHE A 137 -5.77 27.86 11.05
CA PHE A 137 -4.32 28.09 11.18
C PHE A 137 -3.78 27.58 12.52
N ARG A 138 -4.51 27.78 13.64
CA ARG A 138 -4.11 27.25 14.95
C ARG A 138 -3.97 25.74 14.96
N SER A 139 -4.81 25.00 14.21
CA SER A 139 -4.60 23.56 14.06
C SER A 139 -3.47 23.22 13.10
N LEU A 140 -3.44 23.80 11.89
CA LEU A 140 -2.40 23.55 10.89
C LEU A 140 -0.99 23.66 11.50
N PHE A 141 -0.77 24.72 12.28
CA PHE A 141 0.49 25.02 12.95
C PHE A 141 0.68 24.33 14.32
N LYS A 142 -0.35 23.67 14.87
CA LYS A 142 -0.32 23.03 16.19
C LYS A 142 0.85 22.06 16.32
N ARG A 143 1.07 21.23 15.30
CA ARG A 143 2.12 20.21 15.32
C ARG A 143 3.52 20.84 15.25
N ARG A 144 3.72 21.85 14.39
CA ARG A 144 4.96 22.65 14.29
C ARG A 144 5.33 23.30 15.62
N ILE A 145 4.37 23.96 16.28
CA ILE A 145 4.55 24.63 17.58
C ILE A 145 4.90 23.62 18.69
N SER A 146 4.29 22.43 18.67
CA SER A 146 4.70 21.34 19.57
C SER A 146 6.11 20.83 19.25
N TYR A 147 6.48 20.73 17.96
CA TYR A 147 7.77 20.17 17.55
C TYR A 147 8.96 21.06 17.92
N MET A 148 8.79 22.39 17.83
CA MET A 148 9.78 23.34 18.36
C MET A 148 10.08 23.05 19.84
N LYS A 149 9.04 22.88 20.66
CA LYS A 149 9.17 22.59 22.10
C LYS A 149 9.80 21.22 22.37
N GLU A 150 9.54 20.22 21.53
CA GLU A 150 10.20 18.91 21.60
C GLU A 150 11.70 19.01 21.30
N VAL A 151 12.08 19.75 20.25
CA VAL A 151 13.48 19.98 19.87
C VAL A 151 14.22 20.77 20.97
N GLU A 152 13.59 21.81 21.51
CA GLU A 152 14.12 22.61 22.62
C GLU A 152 14.32 21.79 23.90
N ALA A 153 13.33 20.96 24.27
CA ALA A 153 13.41 20.08 25.44
C ALA A 153 14.39 18.90 25.25
N SER A 154 14.72 18.53 24.01
CA SER A 154 15.59 17.38 23.72
C SER A 154 17.09 17.62 23.96
N GLY A 155 17.50 18.84 24.33
CA GLY A 155 18.90 19.18 24.60
C GLY A 155 19.79 19.27 23.34
N ARG A 156 19.18 19.32 22.14
CA ARG A 156 19.89 19.52 20.87
C ARG A 156 20.56 20.89 20.81
N ASN A 157 21.66 20.96 20.07
CA ASN A 157 22.34 22.20 19.73
C ASN A 157 22.62 22.21 18.20
N PRO A 158 21.96 23.09 17.42
CA PRO A 158 21.02 24.13 17.85
C PRO A 158 19.66 23.59 18.37
N PRO A 159 19.05 24.21 19.39
CA PRO A 159 17.65 23.98 19.78
C PRO A 159 16.69 24.71 18.81
N ALA A 160 16.72 24.35 17.53
CA ALA A 160 15.95 25.00 16.47
C ALA A 160 15.56 24.02 15.36
N ILE A 161 14.55 24.39 14.57
CA ILE A 161 14.11 23.67 13.35
C ILE A 161 14.27 24.55 12.11
N PHE A 162 14.32 23.96 10.92
CA PHE A 162 14.40 24.67 9.65
C PHE A 162 13.19 24.34 8.77
N THR A 163 12.20 25.23 8.78
CA THR A 163 10.90 25.00 8.12
C THR A 163 10.92 25.47 6.67
N LEU A 164 10.50 24.64 5.72
CA LEU A 164 10.11 25.08 4.38
C LEU A 164 8.69 25.66 4.47
N GLU A 165 8.58 26.99 4.46
CA GLU A 165 7.31 27.73 4.56
C GLU A 165 6.56 27.76 3.23
N LEU A 166 7.29 27.80 2.11
CA LEU A 166 6.72 27.90 0.77
C LEU A 166 7.69 27.32 -0.27
N CYS A 167 7.17 26.56 -1.23
CA CYS A 167 7.86 26.26 -2.49
C CYS A 167 6.90 26.44 -3.67
N ALA A 168 7.29 27.25 -4.66
CA ALA A 168 6.53 27.50 -5.88
C ALA A 168 7.42 27.31 -7.12
N VAL A 169 6.83 26.79 -8.20
CA VAL A 169 7.43 26.78 -9.54
C VAL A 169 6.34 27.13 -10.54
N HIS A 170 6.59 28.15 -11.36
CA HIS A 170 5.68 28.62 -12.40
C HIS A 170 5.34 27.46 -13.36
N PRO A 171 4.05 27.22 -13.71
CA PRO A 171 3.60 25.98 -14.34
C PRO A 171 4.40 25.54 -15.59
N GLU A 172 4.75 26.47 -16.48
CA GLU A 172 5.58 26.24 -17.68
C GLU A 172 6.98 25.61 -17.43
N TYR A 173 7.51 25.75 -16.21
CA TYR A 173 8.86 25.31 -15.82
C TYR A 173 8.82 24.14 -14.82
N GLN A 174 7.62 23.61 -14.55
CA GLN A 174 7.46 22.37 -13.79
C GLN A 174 7.96 21.15 -14.57
N ARG A 175 8.06 20.01 -13.90
CA ARG A 175 8.72 18.77 -14.37
C ARG A 175 10.22 18.90 -14.68
N ARG A 176 10.79 20.11 -14.83
CA ARG A 176 12.25 20.39 -14.94
C ARG A 176 13.04 20.29 -13.61
N GLY A 177 12.55 19.51 -12.64
CA GLY A 177 13.23 19.29 -11.33
C GLY A 177 13.33 20.48 -10.37
N ILE A 178 12.87 21.68 -10.75
CA ILE A 178 13.14 22.95 -10.04
C ILE A 178 12.75 22.91 -8.55
N ALA A 179 11.54 22.46 -8.22
CA ALA A 179 11.07 22.40 -6.82
C ALA A 179 11.96 21.49 -5.95
N GLY A 180 12.47 20.39 -6.53
CA GLY A 180 13.38 19.48 -5.84
C GLY A 180 14.75 20.11 -5.60
N ARG A 181 15.28 20.88 -6.58
CA ARG A 181 16.53 21.63 -6.41
C ARG A 181 16.39 22.75 -5.36
N LEU A 182 15.29 23.50 -5.39
CA LEU A 182 14.97 24.56 -4.42
C LEU A 182 14.80 24.02 -2.99
N THR A 183 14.13 22.87 -2.83
CA THR A 183 13.98 22.21 -1.54
C THR A 183 15.34 21.69 -1.04
N ARG A 184 16.15 21.07 -1.91
CA ARG A 184 17.48 20.56 -1.54
C ARG A 184 18.42 21.67 -1.03
N ALA A 185 18.41 22.85 -1.65
CA ALA A 185 19.22 23.98 -1.20
C ALA A 185 18.99 24.38 0.27
N GLY A 186 17.75 24.24 0.79
CA GLY A 186 17.44 24.47 2.19
C GLY A 186 17.85 23.31 3.11
N LEU A 187 17.78 22.06 2.64
CA LEU A 187 18.31 20.90 3.37
C LEU A 187 19.84 20.98 3.51
N ASP A 188 20.53 21.43 2.46
CA ASP A 188 21.98 21.62 2.44
C ASP A 188 22.41 22.76 3.39
N GLU A 189 21.61 23.83 3.51
CA GLU A 189 21.82 24.87 4.53
C GLU A 189 21.53 24.36 5.95
N ALA A 190 20.45 23.60 6.17
CA ALA A 190 20.11 23.02 7.48
C ALA A 190 21.24 22.14 8.03
N LYS A 191 21.87 21.36 7.15
CA LYS A 191 23.09 20.60 7.42
C LYS A 191 24.25 21.52 7.83
N GLN A 192 24.53 22.56 7.05
CA GLN A 192 25.54 23.59 7.35
C GLN A 192 25.25 24.44 8.60
N ARG A 193 24.03 24.37 9.16
CA ARG A 193 23.64 25.01 10.43
C ARG A 193 23.72 24.04 11.62
N GLY A 194 24.39 22.91 11.49
CA GLY A 194 24.57 21.92 12.55
C GLY A 194 23.50 20.82 12.55
N ASN A 195 23.05 20.40 11.35
CA ASN A 195 21.99 19.40 11.16
C ASN A 195 20.67 19.78 11.85
N LEU A 196 20.18 21.00 11.58
CA LEU A 196 18.81 21.39 11.94
C LEU A 196 17.81 20.38 11.35
N GLU A 197 16.79 20.01 12.10
CA GLU A 197 15.72 19.15 11.57
C GLU A 197 14.75 19.96 10.73
N CYS A 198 14.37 19.40 9.58
CA CYS A 198 13.58 20.12 8.58
C CYS A 198 12.10 19.75 8.67
N THR A 199 11.24 20.75 8.52
CA THR A 199 9.77 20.63 8.67
C THR A 199 8.99 21.30 7.55
N THR A 200 7.84 20.75 7.13
CA THR A 200 6.90 21.46 6.23
C THR A 200 5.46 20.93 6.25
N GLU A 201 4.52 21.86 6.14
CA GLU A 201 3.07 21.73 5.91
C GLU A 201 2.78 21.56 4.40
N GLY A 202 3.22 20.45 3.81
CA GLY A 202 3.24 20.31 2.36
C GLY A 202 1.86 20.13 1.69
N SER A 203 1.55 20.94 0.67
CA SER A 203 0.39 20.71 -0.21
C SER A 203 0.45 19.34 -0.89
N ALA A 204 -0.70 18.81 -1.35
CA ALA A 204 -0.78 17.50 -1.99
C ALA A 204 0.17 17.37 -3.21
N MET A 205 0.32 18.46 -3.98
CA MET A 205 1.28 18.55 -5.09
C MET A 205 2.74 18.57 -4.61
N GLY A 206 3.04 19.27 -3.52
CA GLY A 206 4.40 19.40 -2.97
C GLY A 206 4.92 18.11 -2.32
N ARG A 207 4.07 17.36 -1.61
CA ARG A 207 4.47 16.16 -0.85
C ARG A 207 5.18 15.09 -1.68
N ALA A 208 4.82 14.92 -2.96
CA ALA A 208 5.52 14.00 -3.86
C ALA A 208 6.97 14.42 -4.19
N VAL A 209 7.30 15.71 -4.06
CA VAL A 209 8.68 16.23 -4.16
C VAL A 209 9.40 16.09 -2.83
N TYR A 210 8.74 16.46 -1.73
CA TYR A 210 9.36 16.47 -0.39
C TYR A 210 9.71 15.06 0.10
N ARG A 211 8.84 14.06 -0.11
CA ARG A 211 9.12 12.64 0.20
C ARG A 211 10.36 12.12 -0.53
N LYS A 212 10.60 12.54 -1.78
CA LYS A 212 11.81 12.22 -2.56
C LYS A 212 13.09 12.90 -2.05
N LEU A 213 12.97 13.75 -1.03
CA LEU A 213 14.07 14.45 -0.35
C LEU A 213 14.11 14.12 1.15
N GLY A 214 13.46 13.03 1.57
CA GLY A 214 13.56 12.50 2.93
C GLY A 214 12.49 12.97 3.92
N PHE A 215 11.58 13.87 3.52
CA PHE A 215 10.46 14.29 4.38
C PHE A 215 9.48 13.14 4.61
N LYS A 216 9.30 12.75 5.88
CA LYS A 216 8.34 11.73 6.32
C LYS A 216 7.05 12.38 6.79
N ASP A 217 5.89 11.83 6.42
CA ASP A 217 4.60 12.29 6.93
C ASP A 217 4.46 12.02 8.45
N GLU A 218 3.77 12.89 9.18
CA GLU A 218 3.50 12.71 10.61
C GLU A 218 2.01 12.93 10.91
N GLY A 219 1.27 11.83 11.01
CA GLY A 219 -0.18 11.84 11.23
C GLY A 219 -0.90 10.81 10.36
N VAL A 220 -2.21 11.00 10.19
CA VAL A 220 -3.12 10.10 9.46
C VAL A 220 -4.03 10.92 8.50
N GLY A 221 -3.45 11.57 7.48
CA GLY A 221 -4.18 12.33 6.42
C GLY A 221 -3.40 13.51 5.75
N ASP A 222 -4.01 14.13 4.71
CA ASP A 222 -3.99 15.60 4.37
C ASP A 222 -4.87 16.38 5.39
N ILE A 223 -5.10 17.73 5.45
CA ILE A 223 -5.90 18.46 6.52
C ILE A 223 -7.29 19.15 6.17
N ASP A 224 -8.42 18.85 6.87
CA ASP A 224 -9.85 19.26 6.56
C ASP A 224 -10.45 20.38 7.43
N TRP A 225 -11.38 21.15 6.85
CA TRP A 225 -12.17 22.21 7.50
C TRP A 225 -13.59 22.33 6.94
N ALA A 226 -14.51 21.48 7.42
CA ALA A 226 -15.93 21.56 7.06
C ALA A 226 -16.66 22.74 7.75
N SER A 227 -17.63 23.34 7.06
CA SER A 227 -18.53 24.38 7.60
C SER A 227 -19.99 24.00 7.35
N GLN A 228 -20.86 24.19 8.35
CA GLN A 228 -22.30 23.90 8.27
C GLN A 228 -23.13 25.02 7.60
N ARG A 229 -22.47 26.03 7.01
CA ARG A 229 -23.10 27.11 6.24
C ARG A 229 -22.71 27.00 4.76
N PRO A 230 -23.49 27.59 3.83
CA PRO A 230 -22.99 27.85 2.48
C PRO A 230 -21.61 28.50 2.59
N THR A 231 -20.67 27.96 1.83
CA THR A 231 -19.25 28.29 1.94
C THR A 231 -19.04 29.79 1.67
N PRO A 232 -18.20 30.49 2.46
CA PRO A 232 -17.99 31.92 2.28
C PRO A 232 -17.54 32.25 0.84
N PRO A 233 -17.80 33.45 0.30
CA PRO A 233 -17.54 33.76 -1.11
C PRO A 233 -16.08 33.54 -1.57
N TRP A 234 -15.13 33.57 -0.65
CA TRP A 234 -13.70 33.28 -0.87
C TRP A 234 -13.35 31.78 -0.94
N TRP A 235 -14.30 30.88 -0.69
CA TRP A 235 -14.14 29.41 -0.70
C TRP A 235 -14.73 28.75 -1.96
N THR A 236 -15.56 29.45 -2.72
CA THR A 236 -16.39 28.95 -3.84
C THR A 236 -15.64 28.49 -5.11
N TYR A 237 -14.32 28.25 -5.05
CA TYR A 237 -13.46 27.91 -6.19
C TYR A 237 -12.88 26.48 -6.15
N LEU A 238 -13.66 25.51 -5.68
CA LEU A 238 -13.34 24.08 -5.84
C LEU A 238 -13.58 23.63 -7.30
N PRO A 239 -12.55 23.13 -8.03
CA PRO A 239 -12.80 22.36 -9.24
C PRO A 239 -13.38 20.99 -8.86
N HIS A 240 -14.54 20.64 -9.42
CA HIS A 240 -15.22 19.38 -9.11
C HIS A 240 -14.38 18.15 -9.48
N HIS A 241 -14.10 17.28 -8.50
CA HIS A 241 -13.96 15.85 -8.75
C HIS A 241 -14.67 15.04 -7.66
N SER A 242 -15.73 14.35 -8.06
CA SER A 242 -16.31 13.16 -7.43
C SER A 242 -16.83 13.26 -5.99
N PHE A 243 -18.06 13.77 -5.84
CA PHE A 243 -19.04 13.15 -4.93
C PHE A 243 -20.45 13.15 -5.55
N LEU A 244 -21.15 12.03 -5.44
CA LEU A 244 -22.57 11.86 -5.78
C LEU A 244 -23.35 11.72 -4.47
N HIS A 245 -24.37 12.54 -4.24
CA HIS A 245 -25.78 12.13 -4.44
C HIS A 245 -26.75 13.32 -4.20
N GLU A 246 -27.96 13.22 -4.75
CA GLU A 246 -29.07 14.18 -4.55
C GLU A 246 -29.92 13.93 -3.29
N GLU A 247 -30.81 14.90 -3.06
CA GLU A 247 -31.63 15.23 -1.90
C GLU A 247 -32.60 14.16 -1.34
N GLY A 248 -33.06 14.40 -0.10
CA GLY A 248 -34.49 14.20 0.24
C GLY A 248 -34.79 13.33 1.47
N GLY A 249 -35.54 13.88 2.42
CA GLY A 249 -36.24 13.09 3.46
C GLY A 249 -36.03 13.54 4.90
N MET A 250 -36.95 14.36 5.42
CA MET A 250 -37.01 14.74 6.83
C MET A 250 -38.09 13.92 7.54
N GLN A 251 -37.74 13.16 8.60
CA GLN A 251 -38.65 12.90 9.73
C GLN A 251 -37.92 12.32 10.96
N CYS A 252 -38.34 12.75 12.14
CA CYS A 252 -37.96 12.13 13.41
C CYS A 252 -38.83 10.91 13.70
N LEU A 253 -38.32 9.98 14.51
CA LEU A 253 -39.07 9.49 15.67
C LEU A 253 -38.12 8.92 16.74
N GLU A 254 -38.61 8.79 17.96
CA GLU A 254 -37.81 8.64 19.18
C GLU A 254 -37.77 7.19 19.72
N GLU A 255 -36.97 7.05 20.79
CA GLU A 255 -37.29 6.28 22.01
C GLU A 255 -36.54 4.94 22.23
N TRP A 256 -36.46 4.56 23.52
CA TRP A 256 -35.85 3.36 24.15
C TRP A 256 -34.30 3.29 24.21
N GLY A 257 -33.67 3.02 25.36
CA GLY A 257 -34.25 2.90 26.70
C GLY A 257 -33.31 2.44 27.83
N LYS A 258 -32.81 3.38 28.64
CA LYS A 258 -32.43 3.25 30.08
C LYS A 258 -31.21 2.38 30.52
N SER A 259 -30.22 3.10 31.07
CA SER A 259 -29.35 2.73 32.22
C SER A 259 -28.08 1.89 31.93
N SER A 260 -26.98 1.99 32.72
CA SER A 260 -26.81 2.68 34.01
C SER A 260 -25.36 3.19 34.29
N LYS A 261 -25.24 4.29 35.07
CA LYS A 261 -24.24 4.59 36.14
C LYS A 261 -22.73 4.33 35.86
N LEU A 262 -21.76 5.25 35.97
CA LEU A 262 -21.47 6.40 36.89
C LEU A 262 -20.35 7.30 36.27
N PRO A 263 -19.84 8.36 36.93
CA PRO A 263 -20.48 9.59 37.38
C PRO A 263 -19.94 10.85 36.64
N ARG A 264 -20.74 11.92 36.53
CA ARG A 264 -20.25 13.25 36.09
C ARG A 264 -19.83 14.10 37.29
N GLN A 265 -18.64 14.72 37.24
CA GLN A 265 -18.47 16.05 37.82
C GLN A 265 -18.93 17.10 36.79
N ARG A 266 -19.56 18.18 37.26
CA ARG A 266 -19.86 19.35 36.44
C ARG A 266 -19.11 20.55 37.00
N LEU A 267 -18.58 21.37 36.11
CA LEU A 267 -18.71 22.81 36.27
C LEU A 267 -19.67 23.25 35.17
N ASN A 268 -20.78 23.87 35.58
CA ASN A 268 -21.63 24.62 34.66
C ASN A 268 -21.05 26.03 34.57
N ASP A 269 -20.97 26.59 33.37
CA ASP A 269 -21.57 27.90 33.14
C ASP A 269 -22.08 27.96 31.69
N HIS A 270 -23.05 28.84 31.44
CA HIS A 270 -23.82 28.85 30.20
C HIS A 270 -23.23 29.80 29.16
N ASP A 271 -22.77 29.27 28.01
CA ASP A 271 -23.18 29.83 26.72
C ASP A 271 -23.11 28.78 25.58
N ASN A 272 -23.81 29.05 24.48
CA ASN A 272 -24.02 28.08 23.39
C ASN A 272 -22.74 27.80 22.59
N THR A 273 -22.17 26.61 22.79
CA THR A 273 -21.10 26.06 21.94
C THR A 273 -21.58 24.79 21.25
N HIS A 274 -21.74 24.85 19.93
CA HIS A 274 -22.12 23.68 19.13
C HIS A 274 -20.96 22.68 19.04
N THR A 275 -21.23 21.42 19.39
CA THR A 275 -20.26 20.33 19.28
C THR A 275 -20.02 19.94 17.82
N ILE A 276 -18.75 19.69 17.47
CA ILE A 276 -18.36 19.18 16.15
C ILE A 276 -18.55 17.65 16.15
N ASP A 277 -19.66 17.19 15.58
CA ASP A 277 -19.88 15.77 15.30
C ASP A 277 -19.20 15.38 13.97
N LYS A 278 -18.17 14.52 14.07
CA LYS A 278 -17.52 13.75 12.99
C LYS A 278 -17.03 14.54 11.75
N PRO A 279 -15.74 14.92 11.69
CA PRO A 279 -15.14 15.43 10.45
C PRO A 279 -14.92 14.32 9.41
N PRO A 280 -15.14 14.60 8.12
CA PRO A 280 -14.60 13.83 7.01
C PRO A 280 -13.06 13.89 6.92
N ALA A 281 -12.54 13.31 5.84
CA ALA A 281 -11.19 12.78 5.80
C ALA A 281 -10.12 13.82 5.48
N TRP A 282 -9.73 14.65 6.46
CA TRP A 282 -8.39 15.22 6.51
C TRP A 282 -7.90 15.81 7.91
N LEU A 283 -6.65 15.53 8.35
CA LEU A 283 -5.85 15.87 9.57
C LEU A 283 -4.39 16.45 9.29
N ASN A 284 -3.73 17.10 10.27
CA ASN A 284 -2.42 17.85 10.19
C ASN A 284 -1.19 17.29 9.43
N LEU A 285 -0.31 18.21 8.99
CA LEU A 285 1.01 17.93 8.39
C LEU A 285 2.16 18.76 9.01
N THR A 286 3.07 18.13 9.73
CA THR A 286 4.44 18.67 9.93
C THR A 286 5.42 17.55 9.57
N THR A 287 5.75 17.47 8.29
CA THR A 287 6.59 16.37 7.79
C THR A 287 8.03 16.52 8.27
N ARG A 288 8.71 15.45 8.72
CA ARG A 288 10.04 15.51 9.38
C ARG A 288 11.19 15.04 8.48
N VAL A 289 12.39 15.63 8.65
CA VAL A 289 13.68 15.07 8.21
C VAL A 289 14.69 15.10 9.36
N SER A 290 15.34 13.96 9.63
CA SER A 290 16.54 13.88 10.49
C SER A 290 17.77 13.54 9.63
N ILE A 291 18.76 14.44 9.63
CA ILE A 291 19.96 14.32 8.79
C ILE A 291 21.05 13.56 9.55
N SER A 292 21.42 12.37 9.07
CA SER A 292 22.59 11.59 9.53
C SER A 292 23.66 11.50 8.44
N HIS A 293 24.85 10.97 8.78
CA HIS A 293 26.06 11.10 7.95
C HIS A 293 26.04 10.33 6.61
N GLU A 294 26.89 10.80 5.69
CA GLU A 294 26.94 10.43 4.28
C GLU A 294 27.70 9.13 3.99
N GLN A 295 27.40 8.50 2.84
CA GLN A 295 28.36 8.47 1.72
C GLN A 295 27.70 8.03 0.39
N GLY A 296 28.18 8.59 -0.72
CA GLY A 296 27.94 8.09 -2.09
C GLY A 296 26.63 8.53 -2.76
N CYS A 297 26.72 9.18 -3.92
CA CYS A 297 25.56 9.51 -4.75
C CYS A 297 25.91 9.39 -6.24
N SER A 298 25.39 8.34 -6.89
CA SER A 298 25.46 8.14 -8.34
C SER A 298 24.39 7.14 -8.79
N GLU A 299 23.74 7.44 -9.92
CA GLU A 299 22.78 6.60 -10.67
C GLU A 299 21.44 6.26 -9.97
N LEU A 300 20.35 6.81 -10.51
CA LEU A 300 18.96 6.53 -10.10
C LEU A 300 18.13 6.03 -11.30
N SER A 301 18.09 4.71 -11.46
CA SER A 301 17.16 4.03 -12.39
C SER A 301 16.70 2.63 -11.95
N ASN A 302 17.33 2.03 -10.94
CA ASN A 302 16.91 0.77 -10.31
C ASN A 302 16.92 0.99 -8.79
N GLY A 303 15.83 0.72 -8.05
CA GLY A 303 15.81 1.20 -6.66
C GLY A 303 14.69 0.80 -5.69
N ILE A 304 13.51 0.35 -6.10
CA ILE A 304 12.43 0.11 -5.11
C ILE A 304 12.78 -1.06 -4.17
N SER A 305 13.53 -2.07 -4.67
CA SER A 305 14.06 -3.13 -3.80
C SER A 305 15.30 -2.71 -2.99
N GLN A 306 16.03 -1.64 -3.32
CA GLN A 306 17.42 -1.50 -2.86
C GLN A 306 17.60 -1.22 -1.36
N ASN A 307 16.67 -0.56 -0.67
CA ASN A 307 16.97 0.10 0.61
C ASN A 307 16.93 -0.77 1.90
N TRP A 308 16.54 -2.04 1.87
CA TRP A 308 16.39 -2.87 3.09
C TRP A 308 17.69 -3.27 3.84
N ARG A 309 18.90 -2.99 3.33
CA ARG A 309 20.14 -3.63 3.82
C ARG A 309 21.34 -2.72 4.16
N GLN A 310 21.17 -1.40 4.32
CA GLN A 310 22.27 -0.52 4.78
C GLN A 310 21.81 0.38 5.94
N GLY A 311 22.33 0.11 7.15
CA GLY A 311 22.07 0.96 8.32
C GLY A 311 22.00 0.32 9.72
N GLN A 312 22.46 -0.93 9.93
CA GLN A 312 22.45 -1.55 11.28
C GLN A 312 23.75 -2.26 11.66
N SER A 313 24.09 -2.17 12.95
CA SER A 313 25.14 -2.98 13.58
C SER A 313 24.58 -4.32 14.01
N THR A 314 25.11 -5.40 13.43
CA THR A 314 25.20 -6.74 14.06
C THR A 314 23.91 -7.41 14.58
N THR A 315 22.72 -6.94 14.20
CA THR A 315 21.46 -7.70 14.27
C THR A 315 21.10 -8.22 12.89
N ALA A 316 20.89 -9.53 12.74
CA ALA A 316 20.52 -10.11 11.46
C ALA A 316 19.12 -9.62 11.04
N THR A 317 19.03 -9.05 9.84
CA THR A 317 17.74 -8.70 9.22
C THR A 317 16.96 -9.98 8.91
N MET A 318 15.67 -10.03 9.27
CA MET A 318 14.81 -11.16 8.92
C MET A 318 14.76 -11.33 7.39
N PRO A 319 14.76 -12.56 6.87
CA PRO A 319 14.65 -12.79 5.42
C PRO A 319 13.24 -12.46 4.94
N ILE A 320 13.12 -11.84 3.76
CA ILE A 320 11.83 -11.72 3.07
C ILE A 320 11.46 -13.09 2.49
N VAL A 321 10.23 -13.55 2.77
CA VAL A 321 9.74 -14.87 2.34
C VAL A 321 8.44 -14.73 1.55
N ASP A 322 8.46 -15.18 0.31
CA ASP A 322 7.28 -15.30 -0.55
C ASP A 322 6.68 -16.71 -0.40
N ILE A 323 5.51 -16.83 0.23
CA ILE A 323 4.80 -18.11 0.42
C ILE A 323 3.70 -18.38 -0.61
N HIS A 324 3.42 -17.45 -1.53
CA HIS A 324 2.39 -17.61 -2.55
C HIS A 324 3.04 -17.37 -3.90
N THR A 325 3.62 -18.43 -4.46
CA THR A 325 4.48 -18.31 -5.63
C THR A 325 4.59 -19.64 -6.36
N HIS A 326 4.32 -19.65 -7.66
CA HIS A 326 4.01 -20.86 -8.39
C HIS A 326 5.11 -21.29 -9.35
N VAL A 327 5.08 -22.57 -9.72
CA VAL A 327 5.86 -23.21 -10.80
C VAL A 327 5.04 -24.32 -11.50
N TYR A 328 5.42 -24.63 -12.73
CA TYR A 328 5.11 -25.87 -13.44
C TYR A 328 6.44 -26.61 -13.71
N PRO A 329 6.86 -27.54 -12.84
CA PRO A 329 8.19 -28.16 -12.93
C PRO A 329 8.31 -29.05 -14.18
N PRO A 330 9.52 -29.38 -14.65
CA PRO A 330 9.78 -30.15 -15.87
C PRO A 330 8.93 -31.41 -16.03
N LYS A 331 8.74 -32.21 -14.98
CA LYS A 331 7.88 -33.43 -15.01
C LYS A 331 6.40 -33.12 -15.21
N TYR A 332 5.92 -31.98 -14.72
CA TYR A 332 4.55 -31.53 -14.98
C TYR A 332 4.41 -30.92 -16.38
N MET A 333 5.44 -30.23 -16.89
CA MET A 333 5.46 -29.74 -18.27
C MET A 333 5.55 -30.89 -19.30
N GLU A 334 6.25 -31.98 -18.97
CA GLU A 334 6.26 -33.22 -19.74
C GLU A 334 4.84 -33.81 -19.81
N LEU A 335 4.17 -33.95 -18.65
CA LEU A 335 2.79 -34.43 -18.53
C LEU A 335 1.79 -33.55 -19.31
N LEU A 336 1.86 -32.22 -19.19
CA LEU A 336 0.94 -31.32 -19.91
C LEU A 336 1.21 -31.29 -21.43
N ARG A 337 2.45 -31.52 -21.88
CA ARG A 337 2.79 -31.61 -23.31
C ARG A 337 2.42 -32.96 -23.93
N SER A 338 2.35 -34.04 -23.14
CA SER A 338 1.95 -35.37 -23.60
C SER A 338 0.43 -35.61 -23.63
N ARG A 339 -0.40 -34.57 -23.42
CA ARG A 339 -1.86 -34.69 -23.33
C ARG A 339 -2.57 -34.13 -24.56
N ASP A 340 -3.61 -34.86 -24.99
CA ASP A 340 -4.56 -34.47 -26.04
C ASP A 340 -5.93 -34.01 -25.48
N THR A 341 -6.08 -33.93 -24.16
CA THR A 341 -7.29 -33.42 -23.50
C THR A 341 -6.93 -32.41 -22.43
N VAL A 342 -7.75 -31.36 -22.30
CA VAL A 342 -7.60 -30.29 -21.31
C VAL A 342 -7.41 -30.87 -19.88
N PRO A 343 -6.47 -30.37 -19.06
CA PRO A 343 -5.47 -29.34 -19.37
C PRO A 343 -4.31 -29.86 -20.24
N TYR A 344 -3.75 -29.01 -21.09
CA TYR A 344 -2.56 -29.32 -21.88
C TYR A 344 -1.71 -28.09 -22.22
N VAL A 345 -0.46 -28.30 -22.64
CA VAL A 345 0.46 -27.27 -23.16
C VAL A 345 0.87 -27.63 -24.59
N ARG A 346 0.66 -26.71 -25.55
CA ARG A 346 0.94 -26.95 -26.97
C ARG A 346 1.36 -25.66 -27.70
N THR A 347 2.20 -25.79 -28.71
CA THR A 347 2.46 -24.73 -29.71
C THR A 347 1.58 -24.98 -30.93
N PHE A 348 1.04 -23.93 -31.54
CA PHE A 348 0.17 -24.04 -32.72
C PHE A 348 0.93 -23.70 -34.00
N PRO A 349 0.60 -24.29 -35.17
CA PRO A 349 1.37 -24.07 -36.40
C PRO A 349 1.42 -22.62 -36.91
N ASP A 350 0.40 -21.84 -36.57
CA ASP A 350 0.25 -20.41 -36.85
C ASP A 350 0.86 -19.50 -35.76
N ALA A 351 1.33 -20.07 -34.65
CA ALA A 351 2.00 -19.38 -33.56
C ALA A 351 3.11 -20.26 -32.91
N PRO A 352 4.14 -20.67 -33.68
CA PRO A 352 5.11 -21.68 -33.22
C PRO A 352 5.91 -21.25 -31.98
N ASP A 353 6.21 -19.96 -31.86
CA ASP A 353 6.98 -19.38 -30.74
C ASP A 353 6.10 -19.04 -29.52
N SER A 354 4.77 -19.23 -29.60
CA SER A 354 3.84 -18.98 -28.49
C SER A 354 3.25 -20.29 -27.98
N ALA A 355 3.95 -20.93 -27.04
CA ALA A 355 3.39 -22.04 -26.29
C ALA A 355 2.16 -21.56 -25.50
N ARG A 356 1.06 -22.30 -25.61
CA ARG A 356 -0.21 -22.01 -24.94
C ARG A 356 -0.48 -23.04 -23.87
N LEU A 357 -0.87 -22.58 -22.69
CA LEU A 357 -1.45 -23.38 -21.61
C LEU A 357 -2.97 -23.24 -21.67
N ILE A 358 -3.67 -24.36 -21.86
CA ILE A 358 -5.13 -24.43 -21.88
C ILE A 358 -5.55 -25.26 -20.66
N ILE A 359 -6.34 -24.68 -19.76
CA ILE A 359 -6.68 -25.25 -18.45
C ILE A 359 -8.16 -25.59 -18.34
N LEU A 360 -9.03 -24.76 -18.91
CA LEU A 360 -10.48 -24.93 -18.85
C LEU A 360 -11.03 -25.38 -20.21
N PRO A 361 -12.04 -26.27 -20.28
CA PRO A 361 -12.62 -26.70 -21.56
C PRO A 361 -13.17 -25.56 -22.43
N GLY A 362 -13.55 -24.43 -21.83
CA GLY A 362 -13.96 -23.21 -22.55
C GLY A 362 -12.80 -22.38 -23.12
N GLU A 363 -11.55 -22.68 -22.77
CA GLU A 363 -10.35 -22.06 -23.35
C GLU A 363 -9.89 -22.78 -24.65
N ASP A 364 -10.52 -23.91 -25.01
CA ASP A 364 -10.10 -24.84 -26.09
C ASP A 364 -11.01 -24.78 -27.35
N ASP A 365 -11.73 -23.68 -27.57
CA ASP A 365 -12.66 -23.55 -28.70
C ASP A 365 -11.93 -23.57 -30.07
N PRO A 366 -12.21 -24.54 -30.97
CA PRO A 366 -11.58 -24.62 -32.29
C PRO A 366 -11.79 -23.42 -33.20
N SER A 367 -12.79 -22.57 -32.94
CA SER A 367 -13.08 -21.34 -33.68
C SER A 367 -12.31 -20.11 -33.17
N THR A 368 -11.77 -20.16 -31.95
CA THR A 368 -10.93 -19.08 -31.40
C THR A 368 -9.51 -19.14 -32.02
N PRO A 369 -8.90 -18.00 -32.40
CA PRO A 369 -7.52 -17.95 -32.89
C PRO A 369 -6.53 -18.56 -31.89
N SER A 370 -5.48 -19.24 -32.37
CA SER A 370 -4.52 -19.98 -31.53
C SER A 370 -3.88 -19.11 -30.43
N THR A 371 -3.46 -17.90 -30.80
CA THR A 371 -2.88 -16.87 -29.92
C THR A 371 -3.85 -16.32 -28.87
N SER A 372 -5.15 -16.61 -29.02
CA SER A 372 -6.22 -16.24 -28.10
C SER A 372 -6.76 -17.42 -27.28
N ARG A 373 -6.34 -18.66 -27.54
CA ARG A 373 -6.71 -19.83 -26.72
C ARG A 373 -5.84 -19.93 -25.48
N GLY A 374 -6.46 -20.26 -24.34
CA GLY A 374 -5.78 -20.33 -23.05
C GLY A 374 -4.89 -19.12 -22.80
N ARG A 375 -3.72 -19.35 -22.20
CA ARG A 375 -2.77 -18.30 -21.80
C ARG A 375 -1.39 -18.55 -22.41
N PRO A 376 -0.58 -17.52 -22.70
CA PRO A 376 0.83 -17.70 -22.99
C PRO A 376 1.51 -18.39 -21.79
N ILE A 377 2.44 -19.31 -22.05
CA ILE A 377 3.28 -19.94 -21.03
C ILE A 377 4.75 -19.83 -21.44
N GLY A 378 5.44 -18.82 -20.90
CA GLY A 378 6.87 -18.65 -21.06
C GLY A 378 7.68 -19.38 -19.99
N SER A 379 8.99 -19.18 -20.03
CA SER A 379 9.97 -19.82 -19.13
C SER A 379 9.76 -19.46 -17.65
N GLU A 380 9.17 -18.30 -17.35
CA GLU A 380 8.84 -17.84 -16.00
C GLU A 380 7.94 -18.81 -15.20
N TYR A 381 7.23 -19.72 -15.88
CA TYR A 381 6.47 -20.78 -15.25
C TYR A 381 7.30 -22.02 -14.89
N TYR A 382 8.30 -22.41 -15.69
CA TYR A 382 8.90 -23.77 -15.63
C TYR A 382 10.43 -23.82 -15.50
N GLU A 383 11.13 -22.73 -15.81
CA GLU A 383 12.57 -22.60 -15.64
C GLU A 383 12.89 -22.03 -14.25
N ILE A 384 13.38 -22.87 -13.34
CA ILE A 384 13.64 -22.47 -11.94
C ILE A 384 14.66 -21.31 -11.81
N LYS A 385 15.52 -21.12 -12.82
CA LYS A 385 16.44 -19.97 -12.92
C LYS A 385 15.71 -18.63 -13.05
N GLU A 386 14.55 -18.60 -13.73
CA GLU A 386 13.74 -17.38 -13.91
C GLU A 386 13.02 -17.03 -12.61
N LYS A 387 12.56 -18.04 -11.86
CA LYS A 387 12.08 -17.84 -10.48
C LYS A 387 13.15 -17.19 -9.61
N ILE A 388 14.40 -17.66 -9.68
CA ILE A 388 15.53 -17.07 -8.93
C ILE A 388 15.83 -15.64 -9.42
N ALA A 389 15.82 -15.37 -10.72
CA ALA A 389 16.00 -14.02 -11.27
C ALA A 389 14.90 -13.05 -10.80
N PHE A 390 13.64 -13.50 -10.79
CA PHE A 390 12.51 -12.76 -10.22
C PHE A 390 12.68 -12.49 -8.72
N MET A 391 13.12 -13.50 -7.95
CA MET A 391 13.38 -13.37 -6.52
C MET A 391 14.50 -12.35 -6.26
N ASP A 392 15.58 -12.38 -7.02
CA ASP A 392 16.72 -11.47 -6.83
C ASP A 392 16.37 -10.02 -7.23
N LEU A 393 15.58 -9.84 -8.29
CA LEU A 393 15.05 -8.53 -8.72
C LEU A 393 14.18 -7.88 -7.64
N HIS A 394 13.25 -8.64 -7.06
CA HIS A 394 12.32 -8.17 -6.03
C HIS A 394 12.82 -8.36 -4.59
N LYS A 395 14.05 -8.82 -4.39
CA LYS A 395 14.70 -9.15 -3.12
C LYS A 395 13.89 -10.06 -2.18
N ILE A 396 13.42 -11.16 -2.74
CA ILE A 396 12.79 -12.25 -2.01
C ILE A 396 13.90 -13.20 -1.57
N ASP A 397 14.27 -13.17 -0.28
CA ASP A 397 15.35 -14.00 0.26
C ASP A 397 15.00 -15.50 0.19
N LYS A 398 13.73 -15.86 0.41
CA LYS A 398 13.23 -17.24 0.30
C LYS A 398 11.90 -17.31 -0.44
N SER A 399 11.68 -18.37 -1.21
CA SER A 399 10.38 -18.72 -1.79
C SER A 399 9.94 -20.11 -1.37
N VAL A 400 8.67 -20.25 -1.01
CA VAL A 400 8.01 -21.54 -0.79
C VAL A 400 7.16 -21.82 -2.02
N ILE A 401 7.76 -22.46 -3.02
CA ILE A 401 7.13 -22.65 -4.34
C ILE A 401 6.01 -23.70 -4.27
N SER A 402 4.97 -23.54 -5.08
CA SER A 402 3.88 -24.51 -5.23
C SER A 402 3.67 -24.89 -6.68
N LEU A 403 3.20 -26.12 -6.92
CA LEU A 403 2.62 -26.48 -8.21
C LEU A 403 1.39 -25.58 -8.44
N ALA A 404 1.30 -24.91 -9.59
CA ALA A 404 0.12 -24.09 -9.91
C ALA A 404 -1.12 -24.95 -10.26
N ASN A 405 -2.29 -24.34 -10.19
CA ASN A 405 -3.55 -24.95 -10.63
C ASN A 405 -3.46 -25.44 -12.10
N PRO A 406 -4.11 -26.55 -12.48
CA PRO A 406 -5.08 -27.37 -11.75
C PRO A 406 -4.47 -28.57 -11.01
N TRP A 407 -3.21 -28.47 -10.56
CA TRP A 407 -2.51 -29.50 -9.79
C TRP A 407 -2.53 -30.87 -10.45
N LEU A 408 -3.30 -31.83 -9.93
CA LEU A 408 -3.46 -33.18 -10.47
C LEU A 408 -4.95 -33.58 -10.54
N ASP A 409 -5.85 -32.62 -10.35
CA ASP A 409 -7.29 -32.82 -10.12
C ASP A 409 -8.01 -33.36 -11.38
N PHE A 410 -7.31 -33.34 -12.51
CA PHE A 410 -7.73 -33.83 -13.82
C PHE A 410 -7.21 -35.24 -14.17
N LEU A 411 -6.31 -35.82 -13.35
CA LEU A 411 -5.71 -37.12 -13.64
C LEU A 411 -6.63 -38.28 -13.22
N PRO A 412 -6.63 -39.39 -13.98
CA PRO A 412 -7.20 -40.65 -13.52
C PRO A 412 -6.59 -41.11 -12.19
N LYS A 413 -7.43 -41.72 -11.35
CA LYS A 413 -7.09 -42.34 -10.06
C LYS A 413 -5.83 -43.21 -10.13
N GLU A 414 -5.69 -43.97 -11.21
CA GLU A 414 -4.61 -44.92 -11.45
C GLU A 414 -3.25 -44.25 -11.76
N GLU A 415 -3.27 -43.01 -12.25
CA GLU A 415 -2.07 -42.25 -12.65
C GLU A 415 -1.65 -41.24 -11.57
N ALA A 416 -2.62 -40.64 -10.88
CA ALA A 416 -2.41 -39.50 -10.00
C ALA A 416 -1.35 -39.73 -8.90
N GLY A 417 -1.35 -40.91 -8.26
CA GLY A 417 -0.36 -41.24 -7.21
C GLY A 417 1.08 -41.30 -7.72
N ALA A 418 1.30 -41.82 -8.93
CA ALA A 418 2.62 -41.87 -9.55
C ALA A 418 3.07 -40.47 -10.02
N ALA A 419 2.16 -39.69 -10.59
CA ALA A 419 2.40 -38.31 -11.00
C ALA A 419 2.75 -37.42 -9.79
N ALA A 420 1.96 -37.45 -8.70
CA ALA A 420 2.23 -36.70 -7.48
C ALA A 420 3.62 -36.98 -6.93
N LYS A 421 3.97 -38.28 -6.79
CA LYS A 421 5.31 -38.67 -6.34
C LYS A 421 6.40 -38.08 -7.25
N SER A 422 6.29 -38.27 -8.58
CA SER A 422 7.31 -37.84 -9.53
C SER A 422 7.46 -36.32 -9.60
N ILE A 423 6.39 -35.56 -9.38
CA ILE A 423 6.40 -34.09 -9.42
C ILE A 423 6.92 -33.53 -8.09
N ASN A 424 6.52 -34.08 -6.95
CA ASN A 424 7.05 -33.68 -5.64
C ASN A 424 8.55 -33.99 -5.51
N ASP A 425 9.04 -35.04 -6.17
CA ASP A 425 10.47 -35.34 -6.25
C ASP A 425 11.22 -34.34 -7.15
N ASP A 426 10.69 -34.01 -8.34
CA ASP A 426 11.26 -33.01 -9.26
C ASP A 426 11.32 -31.61 -8.60
N VAL A 427 10.28 -31.19 -7.88
CA VAL A 427 10.27 -29.92 -7.13
C VAL A 427 11.27 -29.95 -5.96
N ASN A 428 11.38 -31.05 -5.21
CA ASN A 428 12.40 -31.20 -4.17
C ASN A 428 13.83 -31.07 -4.74
N ASP A 429 14.07 -31.66 -5.91
CA ASP A 429 15.38 -31.65 -6.57
C ASP A 429 15.67 -30.28 -7.22
N GLN A 430 14.65 -29.54 -7.68
CA GLN A 430 14.77 -28.12 -8.01
C GLN A 430 15.12 -27.26 -6.79
N CYS A 431 14.46 -27.44 -5.64
CA CYS A 431 14.83 -26.75 -4.40
C CYS A 431 16.26 -27.09 -3.97
N SER A 432 16.75 -28.31 -4.27
CA SER A 432 18.11 -28.74 -3.92
C SER A 432 19.22 -27.96 -4.60
N GLN A 433 18.95 -27.35 -5.76
CA GLN A 433 19.90 -26.55 -6.54
C GLN A 433 20.14 -25.16 -5.91
N TYR A 434 19.18 -24.66 -5.12
CA TYR A 434 19.25 -23.35 -4.46
C TYR A 434 18.98 -23.49 -2.94
N PRO A 435 19.83 -24.23 -2.22
CA PRO A 435 19.59 -24.59 -0.83
C PRO A 435 19.48 -23.33 0.06
N GLY A 436 18.43 -23.26 0.86
CA GLY A 436 18.15 -22.14 1.74
C GLY A 436 17.43 -20.95 1.08
N ARG A 437 17.38 -20.88 -0.27
CA ARG A 437 16.50 -19.97 -1.03
C ARG A 437 15.14 -20.61 -1.31
N LEU A 438 15.10 -21.90 -1.62
CA LEU A 438 13.90 -22.60 -2.08
C LEU A 438 13.42 -23.69 -1.11
N TYR A 439 12.10 -23.70 -0.91
CA TYR A 439 11.29 -24.70 -0.20
C TYR A 439 10.00 -24.89 -1.00
N PHE A 440 9.14 -25.87 -0.67
CA PHE A 440 7.90 -26.06 -1.43
C PHE A 440 6.69 -26.59 -0.64
N PHE A 441 5.50 -26.32 -1.17
CA PHE A 441 4.25 -26.99 -0.84
C PHE A 441 4.01 -28.14 -1.84
N GLY A 442 3.91 -29.38 -1.34
CA GLY A 442 3.71 -30.56 -2.20
C GLY A 442 2.31 -30.64 -2.79
N THR A 443 2.18 -31.19 -3.99
CA THR A 443 0.86 -31.52 -4.57
C THR A 443 0.35 -32.87 -4.05
N LEU A 444 -0.96 -33.04 -3.97
CA LEU A 444 -1.61 -34.29 -3.55
C LEU A 444 -2.37 -34.96 -4.71
N PRO A 445 -2.41 -36.31 -4.76
CA PRO A 445 -3.12 -37.05 -5.79
C PRO A 445 -4.63 -37.16 -5.46
N LEU A 446 -5.36 -36.03 -5.46
CA LEU A 446 -6.73 -35.95 -4.91
C LEU A 446 -7.77 -36.86 -5.61
N SER A 447 -7.50 -37.34 -6.82
CA SER A 447 -8.35 -38.32 -7.52
C SER A 447 -8.01 -39.79 -7.19
N ALA A 448 -6.91 -40.06 -6.46
CA ALA A 448 -6.50 -41.40 -6.05
C ALA A 448 -7.31 -41.92 -4.83
N SER A 449 -6.91 -43.06 -4.27
CA SER A 449 -7.50 -43.53 -3.00
C SER A 449 -7.09 -42.63 -1.83
N THR A 450 -7.94 -42.53 -0.81
CA THR A 450 -7.63 -41.85 0.45
C THR A 450 -6.35 -42.39 1.09
N GLU A 451 -6.11 -43.68 0.96
CA GLU A 451 -4.94 -44.39 1.43
C GLU A 451 -3.67 -43.94 0.69
N ASP A 452 -3.74 -43.69 -0.61
CA ASP A 452 -2.60 -43.20 -1.41
C ASP A 452 -2.33 -41.71 -1.18
N ILE A 453 -3.37 -40.90 -0.99
CA ILE A 453 -3.24 -39.49 -0.58
C ILE A 453 -2.55 -39.41 0.79
N VAL A 454 -2.96 -40.24 1.76
CA VAL A 454 -2.33 -40.31 3.09
C VAL A 454 -0.87 -40.77 2.98
N LYS A 455 -0.54 -41.79 2.17
CA LYS A 455 0.87 -42.20 1.94
C LYS A 455 1.73 -41.05 1.41
N GLU A 456 1.22 -40.24 0.47
CA GLU A 456 1.97 -39.11 -0.06
C GLU A 456 2.13 -37.98 0.98
N ILE A 457 1.13 -37.74 1.84
CA ILE A 457 1.25 -36.84 3.01
C ILE A 457 2.38 -37.30 3.95
N GLU A 458 2.41 -38.58 4.33
CA GLU A 458 3.47 -39.12 5.18
C GLU A 458 4.85 -39.04 4.51
N ARG A 459 4.91 -39.29 3.19
CA ARG A 459 6.14 -39.22 2.39
C ARG A 459 6.65 -37.79 2.22
N LEU A 460 5.78 -36.81 1.98
CA LEU A 460 6.12 -35.39 1.91
C LEU A 460 6.80 -34.91 3.20
N GLY A 461 6.41 -35.45 4.36
CA GLY A 461 7.07 -35.22 5.65
C GLY A 461 8.53 -35.69 5.74
N THR A 462 9.01 -36.48 4.75
CA THR A 462 10.40 -36.94 4.65
C THR A 462 11.24 -36.15 3.64
N LEU A 463 10.62 -35.32 2.78
CA LEU A 463 11.34 -34.56 1.77
C LEU A 463 11.95 -33.29 2.36
N LYS A 464 13.24 -33.07 2.11
CA LYS A 464 14.08 -32.05 2.79
C LYS A 464 13.50 -30.63 2.68
N TYR A 465 12.93 -30.29 1.52
CA TYR A 465 12.47 -28.94 1.20
C TYR A 465 10.94 -28.77 1.26
N ALA A 466 10.18 -29.85 1.46
CA ALA A 466 8.73 -29.77 1.62
C ALA A 466 8.37 -29.11 2.96
N ARG A 467 7.31 -28.28 2.99
CA ARG A 467 6.82 -27.55 4.18
C ARG A 467 5.30 -27.52 4.35
N GLY A 468 4.59 -28.31 3.57
CA GLY A 468 3.15 -28.47 3.63
C GLY A 468 2.63 -29.02 2.30
N VAL A 469 1.35 -28.81 2.04
CA VAL A 469 0.68 -29.21 0.80
C VAL A 469 -0.02 -28.02 0.15
N ILE A 470 -0.14 -27.98 -1.17
CA ILE A 470 -1.10 -27.11 -1.88
C ILE A 470 -2.33 -27.94 -2.28
N MET A 471 -3.51 -27.33 -2.18
CA MET A 471 -4.79 -28.00 -2.42
C MET A 471 -5.78 -27.05 -3.12
N GLY A 472 -6.54 -27.57 -4.08
CA GLY A 472 -7.69 -26.89 -4.69
C GLY A 472 -8.95 -26.99 -3.84
N THR A 473 -10.01 -26.27 -4.22
CA THR A 473 -11.29 -26.24 -3.47
C THR A 473 -12.22 -27.44 -3.74
N SER A 474 -11.87 -28.29 -4.70
CA SER A 474 -12.61 -29.48 -5.14
C SER A 474 -12.54 -30.65 -4.16
N GLY A 475 -11.47 -30.78 -3.38
CA GLY A 475 -11.22 -31.95 -2.54
C GLY A 475 -11.21 -33.24 -3.36
N LEU A 476 -11.97 -34.26 -2.95
CA LEU A 476 -12.16 -35.51 -3.72
C LEU A 476 -13.22 -35.37 -4.84
N GLY A 477 -13.43 -34.16 -5.37
CA GLY A 477 -14.42 -33.85 -6.40
C GLY A 477 -15.81 -33.46 -5.89
N GLN A 478 -16.04 -33.42 -4.57
CA GLN A 478 -17.31 -32.99 -3.95
C GLN A 478 -17.19 -31.68 -3.14
N GLY A 479 -15.98 -31.20 -2.88
CA GLY A 479 -15.66 -30.05 -2.02
C GLY A 479 -14.97 -30.45 -0.71
N LEU A 480 -14.62 -29.43 0.08
CA LEU A 480 -13.84 -29.55 1.32
C LEU A 480 -14.67 -29.93 2.57
N ASP A 481 -15.96 -30.16 2.40
CA ASP A 481 -16.92 -30.62 3.41
C ASP A 481 -17.34 -32.10 3.22
N ASP A 482 -16.77 -32.81 2.24
CA ASP A 482 -16.93 -34.27 2.11
C ASP A 482 -16.19 -34.98 3.26
N GLU A 483 -16.93 -35.71 4.10
CA GLU A 483 -16.39 -36.50 5.22
C GLU A 483 -15.36 -37.55 4.78
N LYS A 484 -15.27 -37.90 3.49
CA LYS A 484 -14.17 -38.73 2.94
C LYS A 484 -12.80 -38.04 2.97
N LEU A 485 -12.75 -36.73 3.17
CA LEU A 485 -11.48 -36.02 3.44
C LEU A 485 -11.01 -36.15 4.89
N ASP A 486 -11.83 -36.67 5.81
CA ASP A 486 -11.43 -36.82 7.22
C ASP A 486 -10.11 -37.61 7.42
N PRO A 487 -9.81 -38.72 6.69
CA PRO A 487 -8.50 -39.38 6.76
C PRO A 487 -7.35 -38.48 6.27
N VAL A 488 -7.61 -37.62 5.27
CA VAL A 488 -6.63 -36.68 4.70
C VAL A 488 -6.35 -35.55 5.71
N TYR A 489 -7.39 -34.97 6.30
CA TYR A 489 -7.27 -33.98 7.37
C TYR A 489 -6.61 -34.54 8.64
N ALA A 490 -6.96 -35.76 9.04
CA ALA A 490 -6.31 -36.45 10.16
C ALA A 490 -4.81 -36.65 9.92
N ALA A 491 -4.39 -37.01 8.71
CA ALA A 491 -2.98 -37.15 8.36
C ALA A 491 -2.25 -35.80 8.35
N LEU A 492 -2.84 -34.76 7.76
CA LEU A 492 -2.26 -33.40 7.73
C LEU A 492 -2.12 -32.80 9.13
N GLU A 493 -3.12 -33.00 10.01
CA GLU A 493 -3.04 -32.61 11.43
C GLU A 493 -1.95 -33.40 12.18
N LYS A 494 -1.95 -34.74 12.06
CA LYS A 494 -0.97 -35.65 12.67
C LYS A 494 0.48 -35.26 12.33
N HIS A 495 0.73 -34.92 11.07
CA HIS A 495 2.06 -34.57 10.55
C HIS A 495 2.36 -33.06 10.61
N GLN A 496 1.45 -32.24 11.15
CA GLN A 496 1.58 -30.78 11.27
C GLN A 496 1.89 -30.07 9.94
N GLN A 497 1.38 -30.61 8.83
CA GLN A 497 1.57 -30.01 7.51
C GLN A 497 0.53 -28.92 7.27
N LEU A 498 1.01 -27.73 6.90
CA LEU A 498 0.15 -26.61 6.53
C LEU A 498 -0.51 -26.90 5.18
N ILE A 499 -1.84 -26.76 5.10
CA ILE A 499 -2.54 -26.72 3.81
C ILE A 499 -2.46 -25.29 3.28
N PHE A 500 -1.85 -25.07 2.13
CA PHE A 500 -2.07 -23.87 1.33
C PHE A 500 -3.30 -24.12 0.43
N LEU A 501 -4.44 -23.53 0.79
CA LEU A 501 -5.69 -23.64 0.04
C LEU A 501 -5.76 -22.51 -0.98
N HIS A 502 -5.87 -22.89 -2.26
CA HIS A 502 -5.78 -21.98 -3.40
C HIS A 502 -6.97 -22.16 -4.36
N PRO A 503 -7.50 -21.08 -4.96
CA PRO A 503 -8.60 -21.15 -5.91
C PRO A 503 -8.18 -21.70 -7.29
N HIS A 504 -9.15 -22.13 -8.08
CA HIS A 504 -8.96 -22.46 -9.49
C HIS A 504 -10.26 -22.40 -10.29
N TYR A 505 -11.33 -22.97 -9.76
CA TYR A 505 -12.58 -23.21 -10.48
C TYR A 505 -13.46 -21.96 -10.62
N GLY A 506 -13.23 -20.95 -9.79
CA GLY A 506 -13.96 -19.69 -9.74
C GLY A 506 -15.45 -19.88 -9.47
N LEU A 507 -16.28 -19.20 -10.27
CA LEU A 507 -17.74 -19.29 -10.25
C LEU A 507 -18.26 -19.64 -11.66
N PRO A 508 -19.45 -20.27 -11.79
CA PRO A 508 -20.04 -20.60 -13.09
C PRO A 508 -20.13 -19.37 -14.00
N ALA A 509 -19.59 -19.45 -15.22
CA ALA A 509 -19.38 -18.29 -16.09
C ALA A 509 -20.63 -17.43 -16.37
N SER A 510 -21.83 -18.01 -16.24
CA SER A 510 -23.11 -17.31 -16.35
C SER A 510 -23.31 -16.18 -15.32
N VAL A 511 -22.65 -16.22 -14.15
CA VAL A 511 -22.78 -15.16 -13.13
C VAL A 511 -22.14 -13.83 -13.56
N TYR A 512 -21.22 -13.86 -14.53
CA TYR A 512 -20.56 -12.67 -15.08
C TYR A 512 -21.37 -11.97 -16.18
N GLY A 513 -22.49 -12.57 -16.62
CA GLY A 513 -23.40 -12.01 -17.61
C GLY A 513 -22.89 -12.05 -19.07
N PRO A 514 -23.74 -11.65 -20.04
CA PRO A 514 -23.46 -11.83 -21.47
C PRO A 514 -22.35 -10.92 -22.03
N ARG A 515 -21.88 -9.93 -21.25
CA ARG A 515 -20.80 -8.99 -21.64
C ARG A 515 -19.44 -9.36 -21.04
N ALA A 516 -19.32 -10.51 -20.35
CA ALA A 516 -18.10 -10.88 -19.60
C ALA A 516 -16.82 -10.85 -20.45
N SER A 517 -16.90 -11.21 -21.73
CA SER A 517 -15.77 -11.18 -22.68
C SER A 517 -15.22 -9.78 -22.95
N GLU A 518 -16.01 -8.71 -22.78
CA GLU A 518 -15.55 -7.33 -22.91
C GLU A 518 -14.62 -6.90 -21.76
N TYR A 519 -14.59 -7.65 -20.66
CA TYR A 519 -13.83 -7.34 -19.45
C TYR A 519 -12.60 -8.25 -19.27
N GLY A 520 -12.29 -9.07 -20.28
CA GLY A 520 -11.21 -10.05 -20.24
C GLY A 520 -11.29 -10.96 -19.02
N HIS A 521 -10.15 -11.19 -18.37
CA HIS A 521 -10.07 -12.05 -17.18
C HIS A 521 -10.37 -11.35 -15.84
N VAL A 522 -10.79 -10.08 -15.85
CA VAL A 522 -10.95 -9.28 -14.61
C VAL A 522 -11.99 -9.89 -13.67
N LEU A 523 -13.18 -10.24 -14.15
CA LEU A 523 -14.24 -10.82 -13.31
C LEU A 523 -13.87 -12.20 -12.72
N PRO A 524 -13.40 -13.21 -13.49
CA PRO A 524 -13.05 -14.50 -12.92
C PRO A 524 -11.85 -14.46 -11.97
N LEU A 525 -10.84 -13.60 -12.21
CA LEU A 525 -9.67 -13.49 -11.33
C LEU A 525 -9.93 -12.62 -10.09
N ALA A 526 -10.49 -11.41 -10.25
CA ALA A 526 -10.65 -10.47 -9.15
C ALA A 526 -11.90 -10.73 -8.28
N LEU A 527 -12.89 -11.49 -8.77
CA LEU A 527 -14.09 -11.87 -8.00
C LEU A 527 -14.23 -13.39 -7.89
N GLY A 528 -14.08 -14.13 -9.00
CA GLY A 528 -14.31 -15.58 -9.02
C GLY A 528 -13.43 -16.35 -8.03
N PHE A 529 -12.11 -16.20 -8.14
CA PHE A 529 -11.12 -16.83 -7.25
C PHE A 529 -11.30 -16.50 -5.75
N PRO A 530 -11.37 -15.22 -5.31
CA PRO A 530 -11.57 -14.93 -3.89
C PRO A 530 -12.94 -15.37 -3.34
N LEU A 531 -14.00 -15.38 -4.17
CA LEU A 531 -15.31 -15.89 -3.75
C LEU A 531 -15.32 -17.42 -3.66
N GLU A 532 -14.67 -18.13 -4.58
CA GLU A 532 -14.45 -19.59 -4.53
C GLU A 532 -13.79 -20.01 -3.20
N THR A 533 -12.65 -19.39 -2.86
CA THR A 533 -11.95 -19.60 -1.57
C THR A 533 -12.87 -19.35 -0.38
N THR A 534 -13.65 -18.26 -0.42
CA THR A 534 -14.57 -17.90 0.67
C THR A 534 -15.68 -18.94 0.84
N ILE A 535 -16.25 -19.44 -0.26
CA ILE A 535 -17.29 -20.47 -0.25
C ILE A 535 -16.73 -21.80 0.26
N ALA A 536 -15.54 -22.21 -0.20
CA ALA A 536 -14.89 -23.44 0.22
C ALA A 536 -14.59 -23.47 1.72
N VAL A 537 -14.04 -22.39 2.27
CA VAL A 537 -13.78 -22.27 3.72
C VAL A 537 -15.09 -22.16 4.52
N SER A 538 -16.10 -21.45 4.00
CA SER A 538 -17.43 -21.40 4.64
C SER A 538 -18.08 -22.79 4.74
N ARG A 539 -17.88 -23.65 3.74
CA ARG A 539 -18.31 -25.06 3.76
C ARG A 539 -17.57 -25.87 4.84
N MET A 540 -16.25 -25.72 4.96
CA MET A 540 -15.46 -26.36 6.03
C MET A 540 -15.88 -25.89 7.44
N LEU A 541 -16.22 -24.61 7.60
CA LEU A 541 -16.74 -24.03 8.84
C LEU A 541 -18.11 -24.64 9.21
N LEU A 542 -19.06 -24.64 8.28
CA LEU A 542 -20.43 -25.11 8.50
C LEU A 542 -20.58 -26.64 8.64
N SER A 543 -19.61 -27.40 8.12
CA SER A 543 -19.49 -28.85 8.30
C SER A 543 -18.66 -29.25 9.53
N GLY A 544 -18.11 -28.29 10.28
CA GLY A 544 -17.40 -28.55 11.53
C GLY A 544 -16.02 -29.21 11.35
N VAL A 545 -15.32 -28.98 10.24
CA VAL A 545 -13.98 -29.56 9.99
C VAL A 545 -13.01 -29.20 11.13
N TRP A 546 -13.02 -27.95 11.61
CA TRP A 546 -12.19 -27.50 12.73
C TRP A 546 -12.73 -27.80 14.13
N ASP A 547 -13.93 -28.41 14.23
CA ASP A 547 -14.40 -29.03 15.47
C ASP A 547 -13.94 -30.50 15.54
N ARG A 548 -13.78 -31.19 14.40
CA ARG A 548 -13.17 -32.53 14.31
C ARG A 548 -11.63 -32.48 14.38
N PHE A 549 -11.01 -31.60 13.58
CA PHE A 549 -9.57 -31.43 13.44
C PHE A 549 -9.12 -30.09 14.02
N THR A 550 -9.17 -30.02 15.35
CA THR A 550 -8.96 -28.78 16.12
C THR A 550 -7.59 -28.12 15.93
N LYS A 551 -6.57 -28.82 15.43
CA LYS A 551 -5.21 -28.32 15.19
C LYS A 551 -4.87 -28.20 13.70
N LEU A 552 -5.76 -28.65 12.81
CA LEU A 552 -5.58 -28.53 11.36
C LEU A 552 -5.32 -27.06 10.99
N SER A 553 -4.19 -26.80 10.34
CA SER A 553 -3.75 -25.46 9.98
C SER A 553 -3.87 -25.23 8.48
N VAL A 554 -4.47 -24.11 8.08
CA VAL A 554 -4.75 -23.80 6.68
C VAL A 554 -4.35 -22.35 6.37
N LEU A 555 -3.41 -22.16 5.46
CA LEU A 555 -3.09 -20.90 4.82
C LEU A 555 -4.05 -20.67 3.66
N LEU A 556 -4.74 -19.53 3.66
CA LEU A 556 -5.66 -19.15 2.59
C LEU A 556 -5.04 -18.16 1.62
N ALA A 557 -5.17 -18.47 0.34
CA ALA A 557 -4.83 -17.56 -0.74
C ALA A 557 -5.64 -16.24 -0.69
N HIS A 558 -5.04 -15.17 -1.21
CA HIS A 558 -5.64 -13.86 -1.45
C HIS A 558 -6.27 -13.23 -0.18
N SER A 559 -5.53 -13.26 0.93
CA SER A 559 -5.97 -12.92 2.29
C SER A 559 -7.28 -13.59 2.74
N GLY A 560 -7.55 -14.82 2.28
CA GLY A 560 -8.82 -15.51 2.56
C GLY A 560 -9.96 -15.11 1.61
N GLY A 561 -9.64 -14.47 0.49
CA GLY A 561 -10.58 -13.96 -0.49
C GLY A 561 -11.41 -12.80 0.08
N THR A 562 -12.64 -13.10 0.48
CA THR A 562 -13.55 -12.15 1.13
C THR A 562 -13.91 -12.54 2.57
N LEU A 563 -13.34 -13.64 3.08
CA LEU A 563 -13.66 -14.19 4.40
C LEU A 563 -13.45 -13.21 5.57
N PRO A 564 -12.36 -12.42 5.67
CA PRO A 564 -12.21 -11.46 6.77
C PRO A 564 -13.30 -10.39 6.78
N PHE A 565 -13.78 -9.97 5.60
CA PHE A 565 -14.86 -8.99 5.46
C PHE A 565 -16.25 -9.59 5.73
N LEU A 566 -16.46 -10.87 5.41
CA LEU A 566 -17.75 -11.54 5.57
C LEU A 566 -17.92 -12.32 6.88
N ALA A 567 -16.86 -12.56 7.66
CA ALA A 567 -16.88 -13.36 8.89
C ALA A 567 -18.01 -12.96 9.87
N GLY A 568 -18.20 -11.66 10.14
CA GLY A 568 -19.26 -11.18 11.03
C GLY A 568 -20.68 -11.36 10.46
N ARG A 569 -20.82 -11.38 9.13
CA ARG A 569 -22.09 -11.72 8.47
C ARG A 569 -22.35 -13.22 8.53
N ILE A 570 -21.32 -14.05 8.34
CA ILE A 570 -21.39 -15.52 8.44
C ILE A 570 -21.85 -15.92 9.85
N GLU A 571 -21.24 -15.38 10.91
CA GLU A 571 -21.67 -15.65 12.30
C GLU A 571 -23.11 -15.19 12.56
N SER A 572 -23.48 -13.99 12.13
CA SER A 572 -24.85 -13.51 12.28
C SER A 572 -25.85 -14.42 11.56
N CYS A 573 -25.54 -14.90 10.36
CA CYS A 573 -26.37 -15.88 9.65
C CYS A 573 -26.44 -17.24 10.38
N ILE A 574 -25.32 -17.75 10.93
CA ILE A 574 -25.31 -19.02 11.68
C ILE A 574 -26.23 -18.93 12.90
N LEU A 575 -26.07 -17.89 13.73
CA LEU A 575 -26.79 -17.74 15.00
C LEU A 575 -28.29 -17.48 14.84
N HIS A 576 -28.71 -16.96 13.68
CA HIS A 576 -30.12 -16.69 13.37
C HIS A 576 -30.78 -17.76 12.48
N ASP A 577 -30.03 -18.77 11.99
CA ASP A 577 -30.61 -19.81 11.14
C ASP A 577 -31.42 -20.85 11.94
N GLY A 578 -32.72 -20.93 11.62
CA GLY A 578 -33.66 -21.83 12.30
C GLY A 578 -33.44 -23.31 12.01
N HIS A 579 -32.78 -23.67 10.90
CA HIS A 579 -32.45 -25.06 10.58
C HIS A 579 -31.23 -25.52 11.38
N LEU A 580 -30.14 -24.75 11.41
CA LEU A 580 -28.95 -25.05 12.21
C LEU A 580 -29.31 -25.15 13.70
N LYS A 581 -30.09 -24.20 14.21
CA LYS A 581 -30.55 -24.19 15.60
C LYS A 581 -31.43 -25.40 15.94
N LYS A 582 -32.34 -25.81 15.05
CA LYS A 582 -33.16 -27.02 15.25
C LYS A 582 -32.32 -28.30 15.38
N HIS A 583 -31.15 -28.35 14.74
CA HIS A 583 -30.23 -29.49 14.80
C HIS A 583 -29.10 -29.31 15.83
N GLY A 584 -29.16 -28.28 16.69
CA GLY A 584 -28.15 -28.03 17.72
C GLY A 584 -26.78 -27.62 17.17
N LYS A 585 -26.71 -27.14 15.92
CA LYS A 585 -25.46 -26.70 15.26
C LYS A 585 -25.06 -25.26 15.60
N THR A 586 -25.88 -24.53 16.34
CA THR A 586 -25.56 -23.18 16.85
C THR A 586 -24.85 -23.19 18.19
N GLU A 587 -24.99 -24.28 18.95
CA GLU A 587 -24.48 -24.45 20.30
C GLU A 587 -23.16 -25.25 20.31
N LYS A 588 -22.22 -24.88 21.19
CA LYS A 588 -20.94 -25.59 21.44
C LYS A 588 -19.93 -25.69 20.27
N ARG A 589 -20.29 -25.30 19.04
CA ARG A 589 -19.32 -25.07 17.96
C ARG A 589 -18.31 -23.98 18.33
N ARG A 590 -17.11 -24.04 17.74
CA ARG A 590 -16.14 -22.94 17.80
C ARG A 590 -16.58 -21.81 16.87
N ASP A 591 -16.39 -20.55 17.28
CA ASP A 591 -16.77 -19.41 16.46
C ASP A 591 -15.76 -19.15 15.31
N VAL A 592 -16.19 -18.43 14.28
CA VAL A 592 -15.39 -18.14 13.08
C VAL A 592 -14.16 -17.30 13.43
N TRP A 593 -14.23 -16.40 14.43
CA TRP A 593 -13.10 -15.59 14.87
C TRP A 593 -12.06 -16.42 15.62
N ASP A 594 -12.48 -17.36 16.46
CA ASP A 594 -11.60 -18.33 17.11
C ASP A 594 -10.84 -19.15 16.07
N ILE A 595 -11.54 -19.69 15.07
CA ILE A 595 -10.92 -20.48 13.99
C ILE A 595 -9.97 -19.60 13.14
N LEU A 596 -10.33 -18.36 12.86
CA LEU A 596 -9.49 -17.38 12.15
C LEU A 596 -8.21 -16.98 12.91
N LYS A 597 -8.23 -17.05 14.24
CA LYS A 597 -7.09 -16.71 15.13
C LYS A 597 -6.23 -17.91 15.53
N THR A 598 -6.67 -19.15 15.27
CA THR A 598 -5.99 -20.36 15.76
C THR A 598 -5.63 -21.35 14.65
N ASN A 599 -6.52 -21.60 13.69
CA ASN A 599 -6.34 -22.58 12.62
C ASN A 599 -5.96 -21.94 11.28
N ILE A 600 -6.55 -20.79 10.93
CA ILE A 600 -6.35 -20.15 9.63
C ILE A 600 -5.12 -19.23 9.68
N TYR A 601 -4.33 -19.26 8.61
CA TYR A 601 -3.33 -18.26 8.26
C TYR A 601 -3.77 -17.58 6.97
N LEU A 602 -3.38 -16.33 6.77
CA LEU A 602 -3.73 -15.56 5.57
C LEU A 602 -2.44 -15.17 4.84
N ASP A 603 -2.45 -15.19 3.51
CA ASP A 603 -1.41 -14.45 2.77
C ASP A 603 -1.72 -12.94 2.74
N ALA A 604 -0.77 -12.15 2.25
CA ALA A 604 -0.88 -10.70 2.05
C ALA A 604 -1.16 -10.31 0.57
N VAL A 605 -1.65 -11.22 -0.27
CA VAL A 605 -1.91 -11.01 -1.70
C VAL A 605 -3.27 -10.32 -1.88
N ILE A 606 -3.32 -9.06 -1.48
CA ILE A 606 -4.56 -8.26 -1.39
C ILE A 606 -4.41 -6.86 -2.00
N TYR A 607 -3.23 -6.50 -2.50
CA TYR A 607 -2.91 -5.32 -3.31
C TYR A 607 -3.19 -3.93 -2.69
N SER A 608 -3.86 -3.86 -1.53
CA SER A 608 -4.31 -2.63 -0.88
C SER A 608 -4.26 -2.75 0.65
N GLU A 609 -3.84 -1.68 1.31
CA GLU A 609 -3.82 -1.59 2.77
C GLU A 609 -5.21 -1.75 3.41
N VAL A 610 -6.30 -1.51 2.67
CA VAL A 610 -7.67 -1.58 3.18
C VAL A 610 -8.07 -3.04 3.44
N GLY A 611 -7.83 -3.91 2.47
CA GLY A 611 -8.04 -5.36 2.64
C GLY A 611 -7.04 -5.97 3.62
N LEU A 612 -5.79 -5.49 3.60
CA LEU A 612 -4.76 -5.97 4.53
C LEU A 612 -5.10 -5.62 5.99
N LYS A 613 -5.64 -4.42 6.27
CA LYS A 613 -6.11 -4.04 7.61
C LYS A 613 -7.29 -4.91 8.07
N ALA A 614 -8.24 -5.23 7.19
CA ALA A 614 -9.31 -6.17 7.50
C ALA A 614 -8.78 -7.59 7.81
N ALA A 615 -7.76 -8.07 7.10
CA ALA A 615 -7.10 -9.34 7.42
C ALA A 615 -6.38 -9.30 8.79
N LEU A 616 -5.75 -8.17 9.13
CA LEU A 616 -5.04 -7.95 10.40
C LEU A 616 -5.97 -7.90 11.62
N ASP A 617 -7.08 -7.15 11.54
CA ASP A 617 -8.05 -7.03 12.63
C ASP A 617 -8.70 -8.39 13.00
N VAL A 618 -8.76 -9.30 12.01
CA VAL A 618 -9.43 -10.59 12.11
C VAL A 618 -8.50 -11.71 12.57
N SER A 619 -7.34 -11.87 11.93
CA SER A 619 -6.42 -12.99 12.19
C SER A 619 -5.19 -12.60 13.02
N GLY A 620 -4.85 -11.32 13.13
CA GLY A 620 -3.64 -10.85 13.81
C GLY A 620 -2.39 -10.85 12.91
N ALA A 621 -1.45 -9.95 13.24
CA ALA A 621 -0.24 -9.73 12.46
C ALA A 621 0.75 -10.92 12.48
N ASP A 622 0.66 -11.81 13.46
CA ASP A 622 1.46 -13.04 13.55
C ASP A 622 0.90 -14.18 12.68
N ARG A 623 -0.25 -13.97 12.02
CA ARG A 623 -0.91 -14.98 11.17
C ARG A 623 -1.02 -14.58 9.70
N LEU A 624 -0.36 -13.49 9.32
CA LEU A 624 -0.34 -12.92 7.96
C LEU A 624 1.06 -13.10 7.34
N LEU A 625 1.14 -13.57 6.09
CA LEU A 625 2.40 -13.93 5.42
C LEU A 625 2.51 -13.31 4.02
N PHE A 626 3.68 -12.79 3.65
CA PHE A 626 3.90 -12.18 2.33
C PHE A 626 3.84 -13.16 1.15
N GLY A 627 3.30 -12.70 0.02
CA GLY A 627 3.11 -13.48 -1.20
C GLY A 627 3.12 -12.61 -2.46
N THR A 628 3.42 -13.21 -3.62
CA THR A 628 3.51 -12.47 -4.91
C THR A 628 2.51 -12.91 -5.98
N ASP A 629 2.01 -14.14 -5.93
CA ASP A 629 1.22 -14.79 -6.99
C ASP A 629 1.96 -14.88 -8.36
N HIS A 630 3.30 -14.86 -8.33
CA HIS A 630 4.12 -15.05 -9.53
C HIS A 630 3.97 -16.47 -10.09
N PRO A 631 3.82 -16.67 -11.42
CA PRO A 631 4.03 -15.67 -12.48
C PRO A 631 2.73 -15.05 -13.05
N PHE A 632 1.57 -15.20 -12.42
CA PHE A 632 0.28 -14.97 -13.09
C PHE A 632 -0.02 -13.50 -13.46
N PHE A 633 0.63 -12.52 -12.82
CA PHE A 633 0.42 -11.10 -13.06
C PHE A 633 1.72 -10.38 -13.47
N PRO A 634 2.26 -10.66 -14.68
CA PRO A 634 3.46 -10.00 -15.20
C PRO A 634 3.16 -8.55 -15.66
N PRO A 635 4.21 -7.73 -15.87
CA PRO A 635 4.10 -6.46 -16.58
C PRO A 635 3.54 -6.64 -18.00
N LEU A 636 2.80 -5.65 -18.49
CA LEU A 636 2.24 -5.61 -19.87
C LEU A 636 2.97 -4.60 -20.78
N GLU A 637 3.93 -3.86 -20.25
CA GLU A 637 4.80 -2.91 -20.98
C GLU A 637 6.16 -3.60 -21.20
N GLU A 638 6.68 -3.62 -22.43
CA GLU A 638 7.86 -4.43 -22.80
C GLU A 638 9.14 -4.03 -22.04
N GLU A 639 9.27 -2.76 -21.66
CA GLU A 639 10.40 -2.24 -20.89
C GLU A 639 10.25 -2.38 -19.36
N ALA A 640 9.08 -2.74 -18.86
CA ALA A 640 8.78 -2.76 -17.42
C ALA A 640 9.33 -4.02 -16.73
N LYS A 641 10.41 -3.85 -15.95
CA LYS A 641 11.08 -4.95 -15.25
C LYS A 641 10.50 -5.26 -13.87
N GLU A 642 10.20 -4.25 -13.07
CA GLU A 642 9.60 -4.44 -11.74
C GLU A 642 8.10 -4.80 -11.86
N TRP A 643 7.66 -5.81 -11.13
CA TRP A 643 6.29 -6.32 -11.18
C TRP A 643 5.37 -5.48 -10.28
N HIS A 644 4.39 -4.78 -10.88
CA HIS A 644 3.42 -3.99 -10.11
C HIS A 644 2.63 -4.84 -9.09
N SER A 645 2.31 -6.09 -9.44
CA SER A 645 1.69 -7.08 -8.55
C SER A 645 2.46 -7.24 -7.23
N VAL A 646 3.79 -7.37 -7.30
CA VAL A 646 4.69 -7.45 -6.15
C VAL A 646 4.76 -6.13 -5.38
N ASN A 647 5.01 -5.03 -6.09
CA ASN A 647 5.17 -3.70 -5.49
C ASN A 647 3.88 -3.20 -4.80
N ALA A 648 2.69 -3.66 -5.25
CA ALA A 648 1.42 -3.37 -4.60
C ALA A 648 1.29 -4.08 -3.24
N ASN A 649 1.68 -5.36 -3.13
CA ASN A 649 1.64 -6.09 -1.85
C ASN A 649 2.69 -5.56 -0.85
N TYR A 650 3.92 -5.28 -1.31
CA TYR A 650 4.91 -4.56 -0.50
C TYR A 650 4.37 -3.19 -0.02
N GLY A 651 3.73 -2.43 -0.91
CA GLY A 651 3.11 -1.15 -0.59
C GLY A 651 1.93 -1.25 0.39
N ALA A 652 1.13 -2.31 0.34
CA ALA A 652 0.05 -2.56 1.29
C ALA A 652 0.59 -2.84 2.70
N ILE A 653 1.60 -3.72 2.82
CA ILE A 653 2.25 -4.05 4.10
C ILE A 653 2.92 -2.81 4.69
N SER A 654 3.71 -2.09 3.88
CA SER A 654 4.43 -0.88 4.31
C SER A 654 3.49 0.19 4.89
N LYS A 655 2.31 0.40 4.30
CA LYS A 655 1.32 1.37 4.80
C LYS A 655 0.52 0.86 5.98
N ALA A 656 0.19 -0.44 6.04
CA ALA A 656 -0.53 -1.02 7.16
C ALA A 656 0.30 -1.03 8.47
N PHE A 657 1.63 -1.15 8.35
CA PHE A 657 2.57 -1.20 9.47
C PHE A 657 3.50 0.03 9.55
N ALA A 658 3.08 1.19 9.05
CA ALA A 658 3.90 2.41 9.00
C ALA A 658 4.40 2.95 10.37
N THR A 659 3.96 2.36 11.48
CA THR A 659 4.39 2.66 12.86
C THR A 659 4.95 1.44 13.61
N ASP A 660 5.09 0.28 12.95
CA ASP A 660 5.55 -0.98 13.56
C ASP A 660 6.40 -1.80 12.58
N ASP A 661 7.64 -1.34 12.37
CA ASP A 661 8.62 -2.00 11.49
C ASP A 661 8.83 -3.49 11.86
N LYS A 662 8.70 -3.86 13.14
CA LYS A 662 8.87 -5.25 13.58
C LYS A 662 7.74 -6.14 13.04
N LYS A 663 6.48 -5.75 13.22
CA LYS A 663 5.35 -6.49 12.61
C LYS A 663 5.42 -6.47 11.07
N ALA A 664 5.92 -5.39 10.46
CA ALA A 664 6.18 -5.37 9.03
C ALA A 664 7.17 -6.46 8.60
N GLN A 665 8.32 -6.58 9.28
CA GLN A 665 9.31 -7.65 9.02
C GLN A 665 8.78 -9.06 9.30
N ASP A 666 7.90 -9.21 10.30
CA ASP A 666 7.28 -10.50 10.60
C ASP A 666 6.29 -10.92 9.52
N VAL A 667 5.45 -10.02 9.00
CA VAL A 667 4.59 -10.32 7.84
C VAL A 667 5.39 -10.53 6.56
N LEU A 668 6.45 -9.76 6.34
CA LEU A 668 7.35 -9.91 5.18
C LEU A 668 8.14 -11.22 5.15
N GLY A 669 8.27 -11.92 6.29
CA GLY A 669 8.89 -13.24 6.30
C GLY A 669 9.12 -13.89 7.66
N GLY A 670 9.22 -13.14 8.76
CA GLY A 670 9.44 -13.72 10.10
C GLY A 670 8.36 -14.73 10.54
N ASN A 671 7.11 -14.50 10.13
CA ASN A 671 6.00 -15.44 10.30
C ASN A 671 6.20 -16.70 9.47
N ALA A 672 6.56 -16.56 8.19
CA ALA A 672 6.81 -17.71 7.31
C ALA A 672 7.98 -18.56 7.82
N VAL A 673 9.09 -17.95 8.26
CA VAL A 673 10.24 -18.65 8.87
C VAL A 673 9.79 -19.48 10.08
N ARG A 674 9.04 -18.88 11.00
CA ARG A 674 8.53 -19.54 12.22
C ARG A 674 7.52 -20.65 11.93
N ILE A 675 6.55 -20.40 11.05
CA ILE A 675 5.44 -21.32 10.76
C ILE A 675 5.94 -22.51 9.90
N LEU A 676 6.76 -22.21 8.88
CA LEU A 676 7.23 -23.18 7.90
C LEU A 676 8.67 -23.66 8.17
N ARG A 677 9.28 -23.36 9.31
CA ARG A 677 10.59 -23.91 9.75
C ARG A 677 11.65 -23.77 8.63
N LEU A 678 11.91 -22.51 8.25
CA LEU A 678 12.74 -22.13 7.09
C LEU A 678 14.15 -21.67 7.45
N ASP A 679 14.56 -21.80 8.71
CA ASP A 679 15.94 -21.58 9.17
C ASP A 679 16.94 -22.60 8.58
#